data_AF-A0A1D9CWS0-F1
#
_entry.id   AF-A0A1D9CWS0-F1
#
_cell.length_a   1.000
_cell.length_b   1.000
_cell.length_c   1.000
_cell.angle_alpha   90.00
_cell.angle_beta   90.00
_cell.angle_gamma   90.00
#
_symmetry.space_group_name_H-M   'P 1'
#
loop_
_entity.id
_entity.type
_entity.pdbx_description
1 polymer ?
#
loop_
_entity_poly.entity_id
_entity_poly.type
_entity_poly.pdbx_seq_one_letter_code
_entity_poly.pdbx_strand_id
1 'polypeptide(L)'
;MNTLKNSNADDRGIAMDIDGGHRRDVERNNIRYNALQVVLGFLIIAISAIYIPASAANEEGRSQVASKPDNLAEYAVQQINTIKDENISVSGITEEIFDPTERSAVQQAGTLQGDVGLTGEYSENYYLLNKLNVGLPPLAEPPNLATPLATLGFFQSAVMKQQYDLAAYALNMNLIDEKNQRTRSLDLTKQLDFLLSEKELYVFDDMPDRPDGLIEPPLGNDSSVMGIPRRSIQLGYIEYRERRVPVYLERVRVGDQAPVWMFSAQTVGNIENLYKQYHPSEFERYLPTWLKFQFFGIALWEFSALILFFLFTMGVGWILSKSTEKLISRYVDNEKYNISAGSANGVADLANKLTVPLTFTISFSLVFTLVSGGFPYLDAVASSTRPLIWTGLVFSAMWLGIRTINFFANRYQDMQIENLGEEHFDKVRRRRTYVSIFRRVFIFVMILGSIWIGLSEFANMEGLGKTLLTSAGIAGVVIGIAAQPILGNIIAGVQVAVTQPVRIGDSVIMDGNFSTVEDLRYTYAVLKTWDERRLIVPMRQLITERVENWSHTEVHQTCPVFLYIDYGADIEAIRQQFVSVTKDNELWDNETEPEIFVVKVTENTIQLRGAVSAVGPIEAWTLACEVREQMLGYLHQQQNKYLPTERFTLTESL
;
A
#
# COMPACT_ATOMS: atom_id res chain seq x y z
N MET A 1 -8.82 76.27 -62.25
CA MET A 1 -8.07 75.45 -63.22
C MET A 1 -7.72 74.13 -62.54
N ASN A 2 -8.53 73.12 -62.86
CA ASN A 2 -8.39 71.66 -62.70
C ASN A 2 -7.23 71.04 -61.90
N THR A 3 -7.61 70.42 -60.77
CA THR A 3 -7.56 68.97 -60.45
C THR A 3 -6.60 68.00 -61.18
N LEU A 4 -5.95 67.18 -60.33
CA LEU A 4 -5.57 65.74 -60.43
C LEU A 4 -4.24 65.31 -61.10
N LYS A 5 -3.29 64.80 -60.30
CA LYS A 5 -2.84 63.37 -60.37
C LYS A 5 -1.86 62.96 -59.24
N ASN A 6 -2.23 61.89 -58.54
CA ASN A 6 -1.43 60.80 -57.93
C ASN A 6 -0.26 61.09 -56.96
N SER A 7 -0.50 60.79 -55.67
CA SER A 7 0.35 59.83 -54.92
C SER A 7 -0.45 59.16 -53.80
N ASN A 8 -0.83 57.89 -54.00
CA ASN A 8 -1.34 57.01 -52.95
C ASN A 8 -0.96 55.57 -53.35
N ALA A 9 0.18 55.09 -52.85
CA ALA A 9 0.55 53.68 -52.75
C ALA A 9 1.93 53.57 -52.07
N ASP A 10 1.95 53.35 -50.75
CA ASP A 10 2.88 52.43 -50.07
C ASP A 10 2.71 52.49 -48.55
N ASP A 11 1.52 52.09 -48.07
CA ASP A 11 1.28 51.87 -46.63
C ASP A 11 0.53 50.56 -46.36
N ARG A 12 0.75 49.55 -47.21
CA ARG A 12 0.16 48.20 -47.09
C ARG A 12 1.22 47.09 -47.11
N GLY A 13 2.39 47.34 -46.51
CA GLY A 13 3.48 46.36 -46.41
C GLY A 13 3.73 45.76 -45.03
N ILE A 14 3.18 46.32 -43.95
CA ILE A 14 3.64 45.99 -42.56
C ILE A 14 2.57 45.28 -41.72
N ALA A 15 1.32 45.19 -42.18
CA ALA A 15 0.21 44.61 -41.41
C ALA A 15 -0.07 43.11 -41.67
N MET A 16 0.73 42.42 -42.51
CA MET A 16 0.46 41.02 -42.90
C MET A 16 1.37 39.97 -42.26
N ASP A 17 2.35 40.35 -41.43
CA ASP A 17 3.30 39.41 -40.83
C ASP A 17 3.05 39.13 -39.33
N ILE A 18 2.14 39.88 -38.69
CA ILE A 18 1.83 39.73 -37.26
C ILE A 18 0.80 38.60 -37.01
N ASP A 19 -0.11 38.37 -37.94
CA ASP A 19 -1.18 37.36 -37.79
C ASP A 19 -0.68 35.93 -38.12
N GLY A 20 0.36 35.82 -38.96
CA GLY A 20 1.02 34.55 -39.28
C GLY A 20 1.89 34.00 -38.13
N GLY A 21 2.39 34.87 -37.24
CA GLY A 21 3.15 34.46 -36.05
C GLY A 21 2.24 33.88 -34.96
N HIS A 22 1.13 34.55 -34.67
CA HIS A 22 0.18 34.13 -33.64
C HIS A 22 -0.56 32.84 -34.00
N ARG A 23 -0.94 32.66 -35.27
CA ARG A 23 -1.59 31.41 -35.74
C ARG A 23 -0.63 30.22 -35.73
N ARG A 24 0.66 30.45 -36.05
CA ARG A 24 1.72 29.44 -35.94
C ARG A 24 2.06 29.09 -34.49
N ASP A 25 2.01 30.04 -33.56
CA ASP A 25 2.26 29.77 -32.13
C ASP A 25 1.13 28.97 -31.47
N VAL A 26 -0.13 29.16 -31.90
CA VAL A 26 -1.28 28.37 -31.45
C VAL A 26 -1.24 26.94 -32.02
N GLU A 27 -0.90 26.76 -33.30
CA GLU A 27 -0.65 25.42 -33.89
C GLU A 27 0.55 24.71 -33.25
N ARG A 28 1.63 25.45 -32.95
CA ARG A 28 2.86 24.96 -32.31
C ARG A 28 2.63 24.55 -30.85
N ASN A 29 1.72 25.19 -30.12
CA ASN A 29 1.26 24.73 -28.80
C ASN A 29 0.37 23.49 -28.89
N ASN A 30 -0.51 23.40 -29.90
CA ASN A 30 -1.34 22.21 -30.10
C ASN A 30 -0.52 20.97 -30.50
N ILE A 31 0.54 21.11 -31.30
CA ILE A 31 1.43 19.99 -31.66
C ILE A 31 2.25 19.52 -30.44
N ARG A 32 2.72 20.44 -29.60
CA ARG A 32 3.43 20.12 -28.33
C ARG A 32 2.50 19.44 -27.32
N TYR A 33 1.26 19.90 -27.19
CA TYR A 33 0.25 19.24 -26.36
C TYR A 33 -0.09 17.86 -26.90
N ASN A 34 -0.26 17.70 -28.21
CA ASN A 34 -0.59 16.41 -28.82
C ASN A 34 0.56 15.41 -28.74
N ALA A 35 1.82 15.81 -28.95
CA ALA A 35 2.97 14.90 -28.79
C ALA A 35 3.14 14.46 -27.33
N LEU A 36 2.96 15.39 -26.38
CA LEU A 36 3.04 15.08 -24.96
C LEU A 36 1.84 14.25 -24.49
N GLN A 37 0.64 14.47 -25.02
CA GLN A 37 -0.54 13.63 -24.78
C GLN A 37 -0.47 12.27 -25.45
N VAL A 38 0.19 12.13 -26.61
CA VAL A 38 0.43 10.82 -27.22
C VAL A 38 1.43 10.04 -26.37
N VAL A 39 2.51 10.67 -25.88
CA VAL A 39 3.45 10.02 -24.97
C VAL A 39 2.80 9.70 -23.63
N LEU A 40 2.02 10.62 -23.03
CA LEU A 40 1.25 10.36 -21.81
C LEU A 40 0.20 9.28 -22.04
N GLY A 41 -0.43 9.26 -23.21
CA GLY A 41 -1.43 8.27 -23.61
C GLY A 41 -0.81 6.89 -23.75
N PHE A 42 0.35 6.76 -24.38
CA PHE A 42 1.11 5.51 -24.40
C PHE A 42 1.60 5.10 -23.00
N LEU A 43 1.97 6.05 -22.15
CA LEU A 43 2.37 5.79 -20.77
C LEU A 43 1.19 5.35 -19.90
N ILE A 44 0.01 5.97 -20.06
CA ILE A 44 -1.23 5.63 -19.38
C ILE A 44 -1.76 4.29 -19.88
N ILE A 45 -1.69 4.01 -21.19
CA ILE A 45 -2.06 2.70 -21.77
C ILE A 45 -1.11 1.60 -21.27
N ALA A 46 0.19 1.89 -21.16
CA ALA A 46 1.17 0.97 -20.60
C ALA A 46 0.95 0.75 -19.09
N ILE A 47 0.60 1.80 -18.33
CA ILE A 47 0.30 1.70 -16.90
C ILE A 47 -1.07 1.03 -16.65
N SER A 48 -2.08 1.27 -17.49
CA SER A 48 -3.40 0.65 -17.40
C SER A 48 -3.38 -0.82 -17.81
N ALA A 49 -2.45 -1.23 -18.68
CA ALA A 49 -2.19 -2.63 -18.97
C ALA A 49 -1.51 -3.38 -17.80
N ILE A 50 -0.92 -2.65 -16.85
CA ILE A 50 -0.26 -3.20 -15.64
C ILE A 50 -1.23 -3.24 -14.44
N TYR A 51 -2.33 -2.48 -14.48
CA TYR A 51 -3.37 -2.44 -13.43
C TYR A 51 -4.70 -2.96 -13.98
N ILE A 52 -4.82 -4.28 -14.10
CA ILE A 52 -6.13 -4.96 -14.08
C ILE A 52 -6.23 -5.65 -12.72
N PRO A 53 -6.81 -5.02 -11.68
CA PRO A 53 -7.25 -5.75 -10.52
C PRO A 53 -8.49 -6.55 -10.90
N ALA A 54 -8.40 -7.88 -10.80
CA ALA A 54 -9.56 -8.74 -10.68
C ALA A 54 -10.19 -8.48 -9.29
N SER A 55 -11.04 -7.46 -9.20
CA SER A 55 -11.96 -7.28 -8.07
C SER A 55 -13.29 -6.76 -8.58
N ALA A 56 -14.15 -7.68 -8.99
CA ALA A 56 -15.57 -7.44 -9.16
C ALA A 56 -16.33 -8.69 -8.72
N ALA A 57 -16.33 -8.92 -7.41
CA ALA A 57 -17.37 -9.71 -6.75
C ALA A 57 -17.50 -9.18 -5.32
N ASN A 58 -18.74 -8.87 -4.96
CA ASN A 58 -19.25 -8.44 -3.64
C ASN A 58 -19.22 -6.94 -3.36
N GLU A 59 -20.36 -6.30 -3.66
CA GLU A 59 -21.06 -5.49 -2.65
C GLU A 59 -22.52 -5.28 -3.09
N GLU A 60 -23.44 -6.08 -2.54
CA GLU A 60 -24.82 -5.68 -2.32
C GLU A 60 -25.37 -6.51 -1.14
N GLY A 61 -25.93 -5.81 -0.14
CA GLY A 61 -26.68 -6.43 0.95
C GLY A 61 -26.15 -6.20 2.36
N ARG A 62 -26.22 -4.95 2.86
CA ARG A 62 -26.36 -4.73 4.31
C ARG A 62 -27.72 -5.27 4.73
N SER A 63 -27.75 -6.18 5.71
CA SER A 63 -28.94 -6.46 6.52
C SER A 63 -28.52 -6.93 7.91
N GLN A 64 -29.37 -6.57 8.87
CA GLN A 64 -29.10 -6.38 10.30
C GLN A 64 -28.68 -7.66 11.04
N VAL A 65 -27.76 -7.48 11.99
CA VAL A 65 -27.29 -8.50 12.94
C VAL A 65 -28.43 -8.85 13.90
N ALA A 66 -29.00 -10.05 13.77
CA ALA A 66 -29.66 -10.74 14.86
C ALA A 66 -28.61 -11.64 15.56
N SER A 67 -28.50 -11.50 16.88
CA SER A 67 -27.51 -12.21 17.70
C SER A 67 -27.63 -13.73 17.57
N LYS A 68 -26.51 -14.39 17.25
CA LYS A 68 -26.37 -15.85 17.15
C LYS A 68 -26.50 -16.49 18.55
N PRO A 69 -27.34 -17.52 18.75
CA PRO A 69 -27.40 -18.22 20.03
C PRO A 69 -26.15 -19.07 20.23
N ASP A 70 -25.61 -19.07 21.45
CA ASP A 70 -24.30 -19.63 21.77
C ASP A 70 -24.29 -21.18 21.89
N ASN A 71 -25.45 -21.83 21.71
CA ASN A 71 -25.61 -23.28 21.91
C ASN A 71 -26.75 -23.88 21.05
N LEU A 72 -26.50 -25.06 20.46
CA LEU A 72 -27.46 -25.90 19.72
C LEU A 72 -28.76 -26.19 20.48
N ALA A 73 -28.70 -26.30 21.81
CA ALA A 73 -29.87 -26.52 22.67
C ALA A 73 -30.79 -25.30 22.71
N GLU A 74 -30.25 -24.08 22.70
CA GLU A 74 -31.05 -22.84 22.70
C GLU A 74 -31.77 -22.63 21.35
N TYR A 75 -31.08 -22.96 20.25
CA TYR A 75 -31.67 -22.97 18.91
C TYR A 75 -32.81 -23.99 18.79
N ALA A 76 -32.62 -25.20 19.33
CA ALA A 76 -33.64 -26.23 19.34
C ALA A 76 -34.87 -25.82 20.16
N VAL A 77 -34.68 -25.20 21.34
CA VAL A 77 -35.79 -24.69 22.17
C VAL A 77 -36.55 -23.57 21.47
N GLN A 78 -35.84 -22.68 20.76
CA GLN A 78 -36.45 -21.59 20.00
C GLN A 78 -37.34 -22.12 18.86
N GLN A 79 -36.86 -23.11 18.11
CA GLN A 79 -37.63 -23.76 17.04
C GLN A 79 -38.81 -24.58 17.57
N ILE A 80 -38.64 -25.30 18.67
CA ILE A 80 -39.73 -26.07 19.31
C ILE A 80 -40.83 -25.14 19.82
N ASN A 81 -40.49 -23.95 20.34
CA ASN A 81 -41.48 -22.97 20.77
C ASN A 81 -42.22 -22.34 19.58
N THR A 82 -41.56 -22.17 18.43
CA THR A 82 -42.22 -21.68 17.22
C THR A 82 -43.22 -22.70 16.67
N ILE A 83 -42.90 -24.00 16.77
CA ILE A 83 -43.77 -25.11 16.36
C ILE A 83 -44.97 -25.31 17.32
N LYS A 84 -44.87 -24.84 18.57
CA LYS A 84 -45.96 -24.96 19.55
C LYS A 84 -47.04 -23.89 19.39
N ASP A 85 -46.70 -22.72 18.85
CA ASP A 85 -47.64 -21.62 18.64
C ASP A 85 -48.47 -21.79 17.36
N GLU A 86 -48.00 -22.57 16.38
CA GLU A 86 -48.72 -22.88 15.15
C GLU A 86 -49.18 -24.35 15.16
N ASN A 87 -50.41 -24.57 15.61
CA ASN A 87 -51.03 -25.87 15.84
C ASN A 87 -51.30 -26.64 14.52
N ILE A 88 -50.25 -27.17 13.87
CA ILE A 88 -50.31 -27.78 12.52
C ILE A 88 -50.07 -29.31 12.60
N SER A 89 -50.97 -30.08 11.99
CA SER A 89 -50.95 -31.55 11.95
C SER A 89 -49.84 -32.11 11.04
N VAL A 90 -49.09 -33.08 11.54
CA VAL A 90 -47.92 -33.73 10.91
C VAL A 90 -48.24 -34.43 9.58
N SER A 91 -49.51 -34.74 9.31
CA SER A 91 -49.92 -35.44 8.08
C SER A 91 -49.98 -34.57 6.82
N GLY A 92 -50.01 -33.24 6.96
CA GLY A 92 -50.00 -32.31 5.81
C GLY A 92 -48.58 -31.96 5.31
N ILE A 93 -47.57 -32.13 6.16
CA ILE A 93 -46.19 -31.72 5.89
C ILE A 93 -45.50 -32.69 4.90
N THR A 94 -45.92 -33.95 4.84
CA THR A 94 -45.32 -34.94 3.94
C THR A 94 -45.71 -34.78 2.47
N GLU A 95 -46.76 -34.02 2.14
CA GLU A 95 -47.16 -33.79 0.75
C GLU A 95 -46.70 -32.45 0.17
N GLU A 96 -46.38 -31.45 1.01
CA GLU A 96 -45.94 -30.11 0.55
C GLU A 96 -44.41 -29.95 0.41
N ILE A 97 -43.60 -30.87 0.94
CA ILE A 97 -42.12 -30.74 0.94
C ILE A 97 -41.45 -31.26 -0.34
N PHE A 98 -42.12 -32.07 -1.17
CA PHE A 98 -41.51 -32.57 -2.40
C PHE A 98 -42.20 -31.99 -3.63
N ASP A 99 -41.53 -31.05 -4.29
CA ASP A 99 -41.88 -30.58 -5.62
C ASP A 99 -42.00 -31.81 -6.56
N PRO A 100 -43.07 -31.98 -7.36
CA PRO A 100 -43.19 -33.08 -8.31
C PRO A 100 -42.02 -33.13 -9.32
N THR A 101 -41.28 -32.04 -9.49
CA THR A 101 -40.02 -32.01 -10.27
C THR A 101 -38.83 -32.64 -9.54
N GLU A 102 -38.81 -32.69 -8.20
CA GLU A 102 -37.76 -33.41 -7.44
C GLU A 102 -37.91 -34.93 -7.53
N ARG A 103 -39.14 -35.46 -7.69
CA ARG A 103 -39.32 -36.88 -8.06
C ARG A 103 -38.68 -37.18 -9.42
N SER A 104 -38.70 -36.21 -10.34
CA SER A 104 -37.98 -36.27 -11.61
C SER A 104 -36.47 -36.09 -11.43
N ALA A 105 -36.02 -35.27 -10.46
CA ALA A 105 -34.60 -35.09 -10.14
C ALA A 105 -33.96 -36.35 -9.51
N VAL A 106 -34.70 -37.11 -8.69
CA VAL A 106 -34.25 -38.42 -8.17
C VAL A 106 -34.19 -39.46 -9.29
N GLN A 107 -35.16 -39.46 -10.22
CA GLN A 107 -35.09 -40.29 -11.43
C GLN A 107 -33.95 -39.86 -12.37
N GLN A 108 -33.71 -38.54 -12.53
CA GLN A 108 -32.63 -37.95 -13.32
C GLN A 108 -31.25 -38.17 -12.69
N ALA A 109 -31.13 -38.18 -11.37
CA ALA A 109 -29.90 -38.55 -10.66
C ALA A 109 -29.54 -40.01 -10.93
N GLY A 110 -30.52 -40.91 -10.95
CA GLY A 110 -30.36 -42.30 -11.39
C GLY A 110 -30.10 -42.47 -12.89
N THR A 111 -30.28 -41.41 -13.70
CA THR A 111 -29.90 -41.39 -15.13
C THR A 111 -28.54 -40.72 -15.40
N LEU A 112 -28.06 -39.87 -14.47
CA LEU A 112 -26.78 -39.15 -14.56
C LEU A 112 -25.60 -39.94 -13.93
N GLN A 113 -25.87 -40.73 -12.89
CA GLN A 113 -24.99 -41.81 -12.45
C GLN A 113 -25.53 -43.09 -13.08
N GLY A 114 -24.74 -43.78 -13.90
CA GLY A 114 -25.16 -45.03 -14.55
C GLY A 114 -25.72 -46.07 -13.57
N ASP A 115 -26.38 -47.10 -14.09
CA ASP A 115 -26.94 -48.18 -13.26
C ASP A 115 -25.82 -48.93 -12.52
N VAL A 116 -25.74 -48.72 -11.20
CA VAL A 116 -24.79 -49.39 -10.30
C VAL A 116 -25.02 -50.90 -10.20
N GLY A 117 -26.18 -51.40 -10.67
CA GLY A 117 -26.53 -52.82 -10.70
C GLY A 117 -26.99 -53.38 -9.34
N LEU A 118 -27.30 -52.52 -8.36
CA LEU A 118 -27.75 -52.92 -7.04
C LEU A 118 -29.14 -53.57 -7.10
N THR A 119 -29.32 -54.71 -6.44
CA THR A 119 -30.62 -55.43 -6.36
C THR A 119 -30.90 -55.94 -4.94
N GLY A 120 -32.15 -56.31 -4.64
CA GLY A 120 -32.52 -56.96 -3.37
C GLY A 120 -32.73 -56.02 -2.16
N GLU A 121 -33.06 -56.62 -1.01
CA GLU A 121 -33.19 -55.92 0.27
C GLU A 121 -31.82 -55.48 0.80
N TYR A 122 -31.80 -54.38 1.54
CA TYR A 122 -30.58 -53.83 2.14
C TYR A 122 -29.86 -54.88 3.01
N SER A 123 -28.61 -55.16 2.69
CA SER A 123 -27.72 -55.98 3.52
C SER A 123 -26.70 -55.09 4.22
N GLU A 124 -26.55 -55.28 5.54
CA GLU A 124 -25.53 -54.60 6.34
C GLU A 124 -24.11 -55.06 5.97
N ASN A 125 -23.96 -56.26 5.38
CA ASN A 125 -22.68 -56.93 5.23
C ASN A 125 -22.05 -56.84 3.83
N TYR A 126 -22.83 -56.55 2.78
CA TYR A 126 -22.36 -56.45 1.39
C TYR A 126 -23.39 -55.76 0.49
N TYR A 127 -22.97 -55.28 -0.67
CA TYR A 127 -23.84 -54.77 -1.72
C TYR A 127 -24.22 -55.89 -2.69
N LEU A 128 -25.51 -56.16 -2.86
CA LEU A 128 -26.00 -57.20 -3.76
C LEU A 128 -26.12 -56.63 -5.19
N LEU A 129 -25.48 -57.28 -6.16
CA LEU A 129 -25.42 -56.87 -7.56
C LEU A 129 -26.11 -57.89 -8.47
N ASN A 130 -26.78 -57.43 -9.52
CA ASN A 130 -27.34 -58.29 -10.58
C ASN A 130 -26.28 -58.73 -11.60
N LYS A 131 -25.26 -57.90 -11.80
CA LYS A 131 -24.18 -58.11 -12.76
C LYS A 131 -22.89 -57.50 -12.24
N LEU A 132 -21.76 -58.06 -12.67
CA LEU A 132 -20.44 -57.54 -12.34
C LEU A 132 -19.51 -57.75 -13.52
N ASN A 133 -18.93 -56.66 -14.04
CA ASN A 133 -17.86 -56.68 -15.04
C ASN A 133 -18.14 -57.63 -16.24
N VAL A 134 -19.39 -57.72 -16.70
CA VAL A 134 -19.83 -58.67 -17.74
C VAL A 134 -19.09 -58.49 -19.07
N GLY A 135 -18.56 -57.29 -19.33
CA GLY A 135 -17.76 -56.99 -20.52
C GLY A 135 -16.31 -57.48 -20.46
N LEU A 136 -15.82 -57.99 -19.31
CA LEU A 136 -14.50 -58.60 -19.19
C LEU A 136 -14.52 -60.08 -19.59
N PRO A 137 -13.44 -60.61 -20.18
CA PRO A 137 -13.35 -62.04 -20.46
C PRO A 137 -13.33 -62.86 -19.15
N PRO A 138 -13.85 -64.09 -19.13
CA PRO A 138 -13.72 -64.94 -17.95
C PRO A 138 -12.26 -65.36 -17.73
N LEU A 139 -11.81 -65.37 -16.47
CA LEU A 139 -10.49 -65.88 -16.09
C LEU A 139 -10.55 -67.39 -15.83
N ALA A 140 -9.47 -68.09 -16.15
CA ALA A 140 -9.32 -69.52 -15.84
C ALA A 140 -9.21 -69.77 -14.32
N GLU A 141 -8.61 -68.84 -13.59
CA GLU A 141 -8.52 -68.84 -12.13
C GLU A 141 -9.04 -67.49 -11.59
N PRO A 142 -9.99 -67.49 -10.65
CA PRO A 142 -10.52 -66.24 -10.09
C PRO A 142 -9.47 -65.56 -9.21
N PRO A 143 -9.35 -64.22 -9.27
CA PRO A 143 -8.42 -63.48 -8.43
C PRO A 143 -8.83 -63.56 -6.96
N ASN A 144 -7.85 -63.55 -6.06
CA ASN A 144 -8.13 -63.53 -4.62
C ASN A 144 -8.56 -62.13 -4.19
N LEU A 145 -9.87 -61.92 -4.16
CA LEU A 145 -10.53 -60.67 -3.73
C LEU A 145 -11.36 -60.89 -2.45
N ALA A 146 -11.00 -61.90 -1.65
CA ALA A 146 -11.80 -62.32 -0.50
C ALA A 146 -11.74 -61.35 0.68
N THR A 147 -10.61 -60.68 0.88
CA THR A 147 -10.37 -59.71 1.96
C THR A 147 -9.95 -58.36 1.38
N PRO A 148 -10.20 -57.24 2.07
CA PRO A 148 -9.73 -55.92 1.63
C PRO A 148 -8.23 -55.87 1.37
N LEU A 149 -7.43 -56.47 2.27
CA LEU A 149 -5.98 -56.58 2.13
C LEU A 149 -5.60 -57.40 0.88
N ALA A 150 -6.25 -58.55 0.66
CA ALA A 150 -6.00 -59.38 -0.51
C ALA A 150 -6.36 -58.66 -1.82
N THR A 151 -7.45 -57.90 -1.87
CA THR A 151 -7.84 -57.09 -3.03
C THR A 151 -6.80 -56.02 -3.35
N LEU A 152 -6.37 -55.24 -2.36
CA LEU A 152 -5.37 -54.20 -2.54
C LEU A 152 -4.01 -54.79 -2.95
N GLY A 153 -3.61 -55.91 -2.33
CA GLY A 153 -2.38 -56.63 -2.65
C GLY A 153 -2.39 -57.27 -4.04
N PHE A 154 -3.53 -57.84 -4.46
CA PHE A 154 -3.71 -58.37 -5.81
C PHE A 154 -3.59 -57.26 -6.86
N PHE A 155 -4.30 -56.14 -6.65
CA PHE A 155 -4.27 -54.99 -7.56
C PHE A 155 -2.83 -54.47 -7.72
N GLN A 156 -2.14 -54.19 -6.60
CA GLN A 156 -0.77 -53.71 -6.64
C GLN A 156 0.19 -54.72 -7.27
N SER A 157 0.07 -56.01 -6.94
CA SER A 157 0.95 -57.04 -7.50
C SER A 157 0.78 -57.21 -9.01
N ALA A 158 -0.46 -57.18 -9.50
CA ALA A 158 -0.76 -57.28 -10.93
C ALA A 158 -0.24 -56.05 -11.68
N VAL A 159 -0.40 -54.85 -11.13
CA VAL A 159 0.19 -53.61 -11.64
C VAL A 159 1.72 -53.67 -11.69
N MET A 160 2.38 -54.10 -10.61
CA MET A 160 3.85 -54.24 -10.55
C MET A 160 4.39 -55.20 -11.61
N LYS A 161 3.62 -56.24 -11.96
CA LYS A 161 3.94 -57.18 -13.05
C LYS A 161 3.57 -56.65 -14.45
N GLN A 162 3.12 -55.40 -14.56
CA GLN A 162 2.60 -54.77 -15.78
C GLN A 162 1.37 -55.47 -16.38
N GLN A 163 0.66 -56.26 -15.58
CA GLN A 163 -0.54 -57.00 -15.97
C GLN A 163 -1.80 -56.17 -15.65
N TYR A 164 -1.93 -55.01 -16.28
CA TYR A 164 -3.05 -54.08 -16.04
C TYR A 164 -4.42 -54.69 -16.37
N ASP A 165 -4.48 -55.55 -17.38
CA ASP A 165 -5.71 -56.28 -17.74
C ASP A 165 -6.18 -57.21 -16.60
N LEU A 166 -5.25 -57.75 -15.82
CA LEU A 166 -5.55 -58.63 -14.68
C LEU A 166 -5.91 -57.82 -13.42
N ALA A 167 -5.21 -56.70 -13.19
CA ALA A 167 -5.55 -55.76 -12.13
C ALA A 167 -6.97 -55.17 -12.30
N ALA A 168 -7.45 -55.08 -13.55
CA ALA A 168 -8.79 -54.56 -13.86
C ALA A 168 -9.94 -55.29 -13.15
N TYR A 169 -9.76 -56.57 -12.79
CA TYR A 169 -10.78 -57.36 -12.11
C TYR A 169 -11.01 -56.94 -10.65
N ALA A 170 -10.11 -56.13 -10.07
CA ALA A 170 -10.32 -55.52 -8.76
C ALA A 170 -11.18 -54.23 -8.82
N LEU A 171 -11.52 -53.73 -10.02
CA LEU A 171 -12.37 -52.54 -10.20
C LEU A 171 -13.82 -52.95 -10.44
N ASN A 172 -14.76 -52.31 -9.75
CA ASN A 172 -16.18 -52.40 -10.11
C ASN A 172 -16.49 -51.46 -11.27
N MET A 173 -16.63 -51.98 -12.49
CA MET A 173 -16.87 -51.20 -13.71
C MET A 173 -18.35 -51.12 -14.11
N ASN A 174 -19.29 -51.40 -13.21
CA ASN A 174 -20.73 -51.42 -13.54
C ASN A 174 -21.26 -50.08 -14.09
N LEU A 175 -20.68 -48.94 -13.70
CA LEU A 175 -21.02 -47.62 -14.26
C LEU A 175 -20.56 -47.40 -15.71
N ILE A 176 -19.77 -48.33 -16.27
CA ILE A 176 -19.22 -48.27 -17.63
C ILE A 176 -20.01 -49.21 -18.53
N ASP A 177 -20.38 -48.72 -19.71
CA ASP A 177 -21.08 -49.51 -20.73
C ASP A 177 -20.34 -50.82 -21.06
N GLU A 178 -21.08 -51.93 -21.11
CA GLU A 178 -20.53 -53.31 -21.17
C GLU A 178 -19.61 -53.50 -22.38
N LYS A 179 -19.93 -52.86 -23.52
CA LYS A 179 -19.12 -52.92 -24.75
C LYS A 179 -17.77 -52.23 -24.59
N ASN A 180 -17.68 -51.25 -23.71
CA ASN A 180 -16.51 -50.41 -23.50
C ASN A 180 -15.66 -50.85 -22.31
N GLN A 181 -16.17 -51.71 -21.42
CA GLN A 181 -15.45 -52.19 -20.24
C GLN A 181 -14.09 -52.80 -20.63
N ARG A 182 -14.05 -53.68 -21.63
CA ARG A 182 -12.80 -54.28 -22.10
C ARG A 182 -11.80 -53.25 -22.60
N THR A 183 -12.23 -52.34 -23.47
CA THR A 183 -11.36 -51.32 -24.06
C THR A 183 -10.84 -50.32 -23.03
N ARG A 184 -11.67 -49.95 -22.05
CA ARG A 184 -11.33 -48.93 -21.02
C ARG A 184 -10.62 -49.50 -19.79
N SER A 185 -10.72 -50.80 -19.55
CA SER A 185 -10.19 -51.46 -18.34
C SER A 185 -8.71 -51.19 -18.10
N LEU A 186 -7.89 -51.34 -19.15
CA LEU A 186 -6.45 -51.11 -19.10
C LEU A 186 -6.12 -49.65 -18.74
N ASP A 187 -6.79 -48.69 -19.38
CA ASP A 187 -6.54 -47.27 -19.14
C ASP A 187 -6.97 -46.86 -17.73
N LEU A 188 -8.15 -47.28 -17.27
CA LEU A 188 -8.64 -46.97 -15.93
C LEU A 188 -7.76 -47.57 -14.84
N THR A 189 -7.26 -48.78 -15.06
CA THR A 189 -6.34 -49.44 -14.12
C THR A 189 -5.04 -48.65 -14.00
N LYS A 190 -4.44 -48.22 -15.11
CA LYS A 190 -3.22 -47.40 -15.11
C LYS A 190 -3.44 -46.04 -14.44
N GLN A 191 -4.57 -45.41 -14.73
CA GLN A 191 -4.93 -44.12 -14.15
C GLN A 191 -5.16 -44.24 -12.64
N LEU A 192 -5.84 -45.30 -12.19
CA LEU A 192 -6.04 -45.56 -10.77
C LEU A 192 -4.72 -45.85 -10.06
N ASP A 193 -3.83 -46.66 -10.63
CA ASP A 193 -2.51 -46.92 -10.05
C ASP A 193 -1.69 -45.64 -9.88
N PHE A 194 -1.67 -44.77 -10.91
CA PHE A 194 -1.04 -43.46 -10.81
C PHE A 194 -1.62 -42.64 -9.65
N LEU A 195 -2.96 -42.56 -9.54
CA LEU A 195 -3.62 -41.79 -8.48
C LEU A 195 -3.35 -42.36 -7.09
N LEU A 196 -3.35 -43.69 -6.93
CA LEU A 196 -3.07 -44.34 -5.65
C LEU A 196 -1.61 -44.17 -5.24
N SER A 197 -0.67 -44.22 -6.18
CA SER A 197 0.75 -43.98 -5.94
C SER A 197 1.02 -42.52 -5.56
N GLU A 198 0.49 -41.58 -6.34
CA GLU A 198 0.68 -40.13 -6.15
C GLU A 198 0.09 -39.60 -4.84
N LYS A 199 -0.98 -40.24 -4.34
CA LYS A 199 -1.66 -39.86 -3.10
C LYS A 199 -1.39 -40.80 -1.93
N GLU A 200 -0.38 -41.68 -2.07
CA GLU A 200 0.03 -42.63 -1.03
C GLU A 200 -1.13 -43.48 -0.46
N LEU A 201 -2.09 -43.84 -1.31
CA LEU A 201 -3.31 -44.57 -0.92
C LEU A 201 -3.16 -46.10 -0.90
N TYR A 202 -1.93 -46.61 -1.05
CA TYR A 202 -1.59 -48.01 -0.83
C TYR A 202 -1.42 -48.31 0.67
N VAL A 203 -2.51 -48.19 1.43
CA VAL A 203 -2.52 -48.28 2.90
C VAL A 203 -2.57 -49.73 3.38
N PHE A 204 -1.50 -50.50 3.23
CA PHE A 204 -1.50 -51.93 3.61
C PHE A 204 -1.62 -52.17 5.12
N ASP A 205 -1.02 -51.31 5.94
CA ASP A 205 -0.92 -51.50 7.39
C ASP A 205 -2.28 -51.40 8.11
N ASP A 206 -3.21 -50.61 7.57
CA ASP A 206 -4.53 -50.37 8.17
C ASP A 206 -5.63 -51.29 7.60
N MET A 207 -5.27 -52.21 6.70
CA MET A 207 -6.23 -53.01 5.94
C MET A 207 -6.48 -54.38 6.57
N PRO A 208 -7.74 -54.72 6.92
CA PRO A 208 -8.05 -55.99 7.56
C PRO A 208 -7.90 -57.16 6.59
N ASP A 209 -7.27 -58.25 7.04
CA ASP A 209 -7.18 -59.53 6.30
C ASP A 209 -8.31 -60.50 6.67
N ARG A 210 -9.51 -59.98 6.91
CA ARG A 210 -10.70 -60.77 7.19
C ARG A 210 -11.78 -60.52 6.12
N PRO A 211 -12.54 -61.54 5.68
CA PRO A 211 -13.54 -61.36 4.63
C PRO A 211 -14.67 -60.41 4.99
N ASP A 212 -14.98 -60.26 6.28
CA ASP A 212 -15.99 -59.37 6.85
C ASP A 212 -15.51 -57.91 7.03
N GLY A 213 -14.24 -57.61 6.73
CA GLY A 213 -13.67 -56.27 6.84
C GLY A 213 -13.66 -55.72 8.28
N LEU A 214 -13.75 -56.61 9.27
CA LEU A 214 -13.82 -56.29 10.69
C LEU A 214 -12.47 -55.77 11.20
N ILE A 215 -12.47 -54.63 11.91
CA ILE A 215 -11.31 -54.19 12.69
C ILE A 215 -11.58 -54.53 14.15
N GLU A 216 -10.70 -55.33 14.75
CA GLU A 216 -10.78 -55.67 16.16
C GLU A 216 -10.35 -54.45 17.01
N PRO A 217 -11.09 -54.12 18.07
CA PRO A 217 -10.63 -53.08 19.00
C PRO A 217 -9.30 -53.51 19.64
N PRO A 218 -8.41 -52.56 19.97
CA PRO A 218 -7.13 -52.88 20.60
C PRO A 218 -7.34 -53.69 21.88
N LEU A 219 -6.63 -54.80 22.01
CA LEU A 219 -6.68 -55.72 23.15
C LEU A 219 -6.40 -54.94 24.45
N GLY A 220 -7.42 -54.76 25.29
CA GLY A 220 -7.27 -54.06 26.58
C GLY A 220 -8.51 -53.34 27.12
N ASN A 221 -9.57 -53.18 26.33
CA ASN A 221 -10.85 -52.68 26.84
C ASN A 221 -11.76 -53.85 27.27
N ASP A 222 -12.22 -53.83 28.53
CA ASP A 222 -13.17 -54.81 29.11
C ASP A 222 -14.59 -54.74 28.51
N SER A 223 -14.79 -53.96 27.45
CA SER A 223 -16.03 -53.98 26.67
C SER A 223 -15.90 -55.02 25.57
N SER A 224 -16.61 -56.15 25.73
CA SER A 224 -16.89 -57.11 24.67
C SER A 224 -17.77 -56.48 23.59
N VAL A 225 -17.21 -55.54 22.83
CA VAL A 225 -17.82 -54.95 21.65
C VAL A 225 -17.63 -55.95 20.52
N MET A 226 -18.72 -56.64 20.16
CA MET A 226 -18.78 -57.43 18.95
C MET A 226 -18.47 -56.49 17.78
N GLY A 227 -17.37 -56.73 17.05
CA GLY A 227 -17.01 -55.89 15.92
C GLY A 227 -18.17 -55.86 14.91
N ILE A 228 -18.41 -54.69 14.32
CA ILE A 228 -19.45 -54.54 13.30
C ILE A 228 -18.81 -54.84 11.93
N PRO A 229 -19.30 -55.86 11.19
CA PRO A 229 -18.83 -56.16 9.84
C PRO A 229 -19.00 -54.94 8.92
N ARG A 230 -18.04 -54.70 8.03
CA ARG A 230 -18.06 -53.55 7.13
C ARG A 230 -18.31 -54.01 5.71
N ARG A 231 -19.21 -53.31 5.02
CA ARG A 231 -19.45 -53.49 3.58
C ARG A 231 -18.66 -52.50 2.71
N SER A 232 -18.07 -51.47 3.30
CA SER A 232 -17.19 -50.51 2.62
C SER A 232 -16.06 -50.06 3.54
N ILE A 233 -14.88 -49.82 2.95
CA ILE A 233 -13.68 -49.32 3.62
C ILE A 233 -13.15 -48.16 2.81
N GLN A 234 -12.85 -47.05 3.48
CA GLN A 234 -12.27 -45.88 2.85
C GLN A 234 -10.75 -45.96 2.89
N LEU A 235 -10.11 -45.84 1.72
CA LEU A 235 -8.65 -45.78 1.61
C LEU A 235 -8.12 -44.37 1.89
N GLY A 236 -8.87 -43.33 1.49
CA GLY A 236 -8.49 -41.94 1.71
C GLY A 236 -9.30 -40.97 0.86
N TYR A 237 -8.74 -39.78 0.61
CA TYR A 237 -9.36 -38.73 -0.20
C TYR A 237 -8.39 -38.23 -1.26
N ILE A 238 -8.93 -37.94 -2.45
CA ILE A 238 -8.24 -37.23 -3.51
C ILE A 238 -8.95 -35.88 -3.68
N GLU A 239 -8.21 -34.79 -3.66
CA GLU A 239 -8.80 -33.46 -3.87
C GLU A 239 -9.14 -33.27 -5.35
N TYR A 240 -10.35 -32.82 -5.62
CA TYR A 240 -10.79 -32.50 -6.97
C TYR A 240 -11.51 -31.16 -6.96
N ARG A 241 -10.93 -30.17 -7.64
CA ARG A 241 -11.32 -28.76 -7.53
C ARG A 241 -11.31 -28.30 -6.06
N GLU A 242 -12.48 -28.06 -5.47
CA GLU A 242 -12.65 -27.63 -4.06
C GLU A 242 -13.32 -28.70 -3.19
N ARG A 243 -13.35 -29.96 -3.65
CA ARG A 243 -14.04 -31.06 -2.95
C ARG A 243 -13.11 -32.25 -2.71
N ARG A 244 -13.28 -32.92 -1.59
CA ARG A 244 -12.56 -34.15 -1.26
C ARG A 244 -13.33 -35.35 -1.79
N VAL A 245 -12.79 -36.03 -2.80
CA VAL A 245 -13.39 -37.23 -3.39
C VAL A 245 -12.86 -38.47 -2.67
N PRO A 246 -13.69 -39.20 -1.92
CA PRO A 246 -13.25 -40.39 -1.21
C PRO A 246 -12.99 -41.57 -2.16
N VAL A 247 -11.96 -42.36 -1.85
CA VAL A 247 -11.62 -43.60 -2.53
C VAL A 247 -12.05 -44.77 -1.64
N TYR A 248 -12.91 -45.66 -2.15
CA TYR A 248 -13.48 -46.75 -1.38
C TYR A 248 -13.21 -48.12 -2.00
N LEU A 249 -13.01 -49.11 -1.13
CA LEU A 249 -13.21 -50.53 -1.41
C LEU A 249 -14.57 -50.95 -0.87
N GLU A 250 -15.35 -51.68 -1.66
CA GLU A 250 -16.67 -52.17 -1.33
C GLU A 250 -16.73 -53.69 -1.43
N ARG A 251 -17.48 -54.29 -0.51
CA ARG A 251 -17.79 -55.71 -0.51
C ARG A 251 -19.08 -55.93 -1.28
N VAL A 252 -19.00 -56.64 -2.39
CA VAL A 252 -20.14 -56.87 -3.28
C VAL A 252 -20.40 -58.36 -3.49
N ARG A 253 -21.65 -58.72 -3.79
CA ARG A 253 -22.06 -60.11 -4.05
C ARG A 253 -22.93 -60.18 -5.30
N VAL A 254 -22.64 -61.11 -6.19
CA VAL A 254 -23.42 -61.34 -7.42
C VAL A 254 -24.16 -62.66 -7.32
N GLY A 255 -25.50 -62.62 -7.27
CA GLY A 255 -26.33 -63.81 -7.08
C GLY A 255 -25.90 -64.64 -5.86
N ASP A 256 -25.73 -65.95 -6.04
CA ASP A 256 -25.36 -66.88 -4.97
C ASP A 256 -23.85 -67.00 -4.72
N GLN A 257 -23.00 -66.29 -5.47
CA GLN A 257 -21.53 -66.36 -5.31
C GLN A 257 -21.06 -65.80 -3.97
N ALA A 258 -19.84 -66.16 -3.55
CA ALA A 258 -19.22 -65.59 -2.36
C ALA A 258 -18.98 -64.07 -2.56
N PRO A 259 -19.18 -63.23 -1.53
CA PRO A 259 -18.92 -61.80 -1.62
C PRO A 259 -17.42 -61.51 -1.77
N VAL A 260 -17.08 -60.55 -2.62
CA VAL A 260 -15.70 -60.12 -2.93
C VAL A 260 -15.52 -58.62 -2.72
N TRP A 261 -14.29 -58.19 -2.45
CA TRP A 261 -13.91 -56.78 -2.26
C TRP A 261 -13.34 -56.18 -3.54
N MET A 262 -13.80 -54.99 -3.93
CA MET A 262 -13.35 -54.29 -5.14
C MET A 262 -13.39 -52.77 -4.96
N PHE A 263 -12.68 -52.02 -5.79
CA PHE A 263 -12.82 -50.56 -5.84
C PHE A 263 -14.23 -50.18 -6.22
N SER A 264 -14.86 -49.30 -5.44
CA SER A 264 -16.26 -48.92 -5.61
C SER A 264 -16.54 -48.40 -7.02
N ALA A 265 -17.74 -48.64 -7.54
CA ALA A 265 -18.09 -48.19 -8.88
C ALA A 265 -17.98 -46.65 -9.02
N GLN A 266 -18.27 -45.93 -7.93
CA GLN A 266 -18.10 -44.48 -7.83
C GLN A 266 -16.64 -44.04 -7.88
N THR A 267 -15.73 -44.75 -7.20
CA THR A 267 -14.29 -44.51 -7.33
C THR A 267 -13.86 -44.70 -8.78
N VAL A 268 -14.28 -45.80 -9.41
CA VAL A 268 -13.94 -46.13 -10.80
C VAL A 268 -14.46 -45.10 -11.80
N GLY A 269 -15.71 -44.65 -11.63
CA GLY A 269 -16.31 -43.62 -12.47
C GLY A 269 -15.63 -42.26 -12.38
N ASN A 270 -14.94 -41.97 -11.28
CA ASN A 270 -14.23 -40.70 -11.07
C ASN A 270 -12.75 -40.71 -11.50
N ILE A 271 -12.16 -41.89 -11.78
CA ILE A 271 -10.74 -42.03 -12.11
C ILE A 271 -10.31 -41.05 -13.21
N GLU A 272 -11.03 -40.98 -14.32
CA GLU A 272 -10.64 -40.16 -15.47
C GLU A 272 -10.62 -38.66 -15.13
N ASN A 273 -11.59 -38.19 -14.34
CA ASN A 273 -11.67 -36.80 -13.92
C ASN A 273 -10.54 -36.46 -12.95
N LEU A 274 -10.26 -37.35 -12.00
CA LEU A 274 -9.17 -37.20 -11.03
C LEU A 274 -7.81 -37.22 -11.75
N TYR A 275 -7.61 -38.14 -12.69
CA TYR A 275 -6.37 -38.28 -13.44
C TYR A 275 -6.07 -37.03 -14.27
N LYS A 276 -7.06 -36.42 -14.93
CA LYS A 276 -6.87 -35.18 -15.70
C LYS A 276 -6.35 -34.01 -14.88
N GLN A 277 -6.64 -33.95 -13.58
CA GLN A 277 -6.16 -32.88 -12.70
C GLN A 277 -4.69 -33.09 -12.28
N TYR A 278 -4.28 -34.34 -12.07
CA TYR A 278 -2.97 -34.67 -11.51
C TYR A 278 -1.95 -35.19 -12.54
N HIS A 279 -2.36 -35.44 -13.79
CA HIS A 279 -1.48 -35.99 -14.81
C HIS A 279 -0.49 -34.93 -15.37
N PRO A 280 0.81 -35.26 -15.50
CA PRO A 280 1.81 -34.34 -16.06
C PRO A 280 1.56 -33.98 -17.54
N SER A 281 1.97 -32.77 -17.96
CA SER A 281 1.75 -32.27 -19.31
C SER A 281 2.38 -33.17 -20.40
N GLU A 282 1.74 -33.30 -21.56
CA GLU A 282 2.22 -34.20 -22.65
C GLU A 282 3.66 -33.88 -23.10
N PHE A 283 4.13 -32.65 -22.89
CA PHE A 283 5.48 -32.20 -23.21
C PHE A 283 6.54 -32.83 -22.29
N GLU A 284 6.20 -33.13 -21.03
CA GLU A 284 7.15 -33.75 -20.10
C GLU A 284 7.58 -35.14 -20.59
N ARG A 285 6.77 -35.86 -21.37
CA ARG A 285 7.17 -37.18 -21.89
C ARG A 285 8.41 -37.13 -22.79
N TYR A 286 8.65 -36.00 -23.47
CA TYR A 286 9.78 -35.85 -24.40
C TYR A 286 11.03 -35.25 -23.75
N LEU A 287 10.95 -34.80 -22.49
CA LEU A 287 12.10 -34.22 -21.80
C LEU A 287 13.06 -35.32 -21.29
N PRO A 288 14.39 -35.16 -21.48
CA PRO A 288 15.38 -35.98 -20.83
C PRO A 288 15.20 -36.01 -19.30
N THR A 289 15.49 -37.15 -18.66
CA THR A 289 15.29 -37.35 -17.20
C THR A 289 16.01 -36.32 -16.33
N TRP A 290 17.13 -35.76 -16.76
CA TRP A 290 17.85 -34.72 -16.01
C TRP A 290 17.11 -33.38 -15.92
N LEU A 291 16.27 -33.05 -16.91
CA LEU A 291 15.44 -31.82 -16.92
C LEU A 291 14.20 -31.92 -16.03
N LYS A 292 13.83 -33.15 -15.63
CA LYS A 292 12.72 -33.44 -14.73
C LYS A 292 13.13 -33.48 -13.26
N PHE A 293 14.42 -33.34 -12.97
CA PHE A 293 14.90 -33.30 -11.59
C PHE A 293 14.26 -32.13 -10.87
N GLN A 294 13.57 -32.42 -9.77
CA GLN A 294 12.89 -31.41 -8.95
C GLN A 294 13.88 -30.81 -7.96
N PHE A 295 13.99 -29.49 -7.97
CA PHE A 295 14.79 -28.72 -7.02
C PHE A 295 13.86 -27.71 -6.34
N PHE A 296 13.72 -27.79 -5.01
CA PHE A 296 12.73 -27.02 -4.22
C PHE A 296 11.27 -27.20 -4.71
N GLY A 297 10.90 -28.42 -5.14
CA GLY A 297 9.53 -28.74 -5.59
C GLY A 297 9.16 -28.25 -7.00
N ILE A 298 10.13 -27.70 -7.74
CA ILE A 298 9.96 -27.20 -9.12
C ILE A 298 10.87 -28.00 -10.05
N ALA A 299 10.38 -28.35 -11.24
CA ALA A 299 11.20 -29.06 -12.22
C ALA A 299 12.22 -28.12 -12.87
N LEU A 300 13.45 -28.60 -13.11
CA LEU A 300 14.55 -27.79 -13.68
C LEU A 300 14.18 -27.10 -15.01
N TRP A 301 13.33 -27.74 -15.81
CA TRP A 301 12.86 -27.20 -17.07
C TRP A 301 11.94 -25.98 -16.90
N GLU A 302 11.13 -25.93 -15.84
CA GLU A 302 10.21 -24.83 -15.58
C GLU A 302 10.97 -23.54 -15.24
N PHE A 303 12.03 -23.64 -14.43
CA PHE A 303 12.96 -22.53 -14.19
C PHE A 303 13.62 -22.05 -15.48
N SER A 304 14.07 -23.00 -16.31
CA SER A 304 14.72 -22.68 -17.58
C SER A 304 13.76 -21.97 -18.54
N ALA A 305 12.50 -22.40 -18.57
CA ALA A 305 11.45 -21.78 -19.38
C ALA A 305 11.13 -20.34 -18.91
N LEU A 306 11.04 -20.11 -17.60
CA LEU A 306 10.85 -18.76 -17.04
C LEU A 306 12.01 -17.82 -17.35
N ILE A 307 13.25 -18.29 -17.23
CA ILE A 307 14.44 -17.49 -17.57
C ILE A 307 14.45 -17.17 -19.06
N LEU A 308 14.15 -18.15 -19.92
CA LEU A 308 14.11 -17.94 -21.37
C LEU A 308 12.99 -16.96 -21.75
N PHE A 309 11.82 -17.06 -21.13
CA PHE A 309 10.73 -16.11 -21.31
C PHE A 309 11.09 -14.70 -20.81
N PHE A 310 11.76 -14.58 -19.66
CA PHE A 310 12.29 -13.30 -19.18
C PHE A 310 13.30 -12.69 -20.17
N LEU A 311 14.25 -13.48 -20.68
CA LEU A 311 15.23 -13.03 -21.67
C LEU A 311 14.55 -12.64 -23.00
N PHE A 312 13.55 -13.39 -23.43
CA PHE A 312 12.76 -13.10 -24.62
C PHE A 312 12.02 -11.78 -24.48
N THR A 313 11.26 -11.59 -23.39
CA THR A 313 10.55 -10.33 -23.12
C THR A 313 11.51 -9.15 -22.98
N MET A 314 12.68 -9.37 -22.37
CA MET A 314 13.72 -8.34 -22.24
C MET A 314 14.31 -7.96 -23.60
N GLY A 315 14.55 -8.95 -24.48
CA GLY A 315 14.99 -8.73 -25.85
C GLY A 315 13.96 -7.96 -26.67
N VAL A 316 12.68 -8.35 -26.59
CA VAL A 316 11.57 -7.64 -27.24
C VAL A 316 11.48 -6.20 -26.71
N GLY A 317 11.55 -6.00 -25.39
CA GLY A 317 11.54 -4.68 -24.77
C GLY A 317 12.71 -3.81 -25.24
N TRP A 318 13.92 -4.36 -25.32
CA TRP A 318 15.11 -3.64 -25.79
C TRP A 318 14.99 -3.23 -27.26
N ILE A 319 14.49 -4.12 -28.12
CA ILE A 319 14.22 -3.83 -29.53
C ILE A 319 13.16 -2.74 -29.68
N LEU A 320 12.07 -2.83 -28.91
CA LEU A 320 10.99 -1.84 -28.91
C LEU A 320 11.54 -0.47 -28.49
N SER A 321 12.37 -0.42 -27.46
CA SER A 321 12.94 0.84 -26.98
C SER A 321 13.92 1.47 -27.98
N LYS A 322 14.81 0.67 -28.57
CA LYS A 322 15.68 1.09 -29.68
C LYS A 322 14.89 1.60 -30.89
N SER A 323 13.75 0.97 -31.17
CA SER A 323 12.86 1.38 -32.27
C SER A 323 12.20 2.72 -31.98
N THR A 324 11.72 2.93 -30.75
CA THR A 324 11.16 4.20 -30.29
C THR A 324 12.21 5.32 -30.30
N GLU A 325 13.43 5.07 -29.83
CA GLU A 325 14.55 6.03 -29.91
C GLU A 325 14.79 6.47 -31.37
N LYS A 326 14.87 5.51 -32.29
CA LYS A 326 15.09 5.77 -33.72
C LYS A 326 13.91 6.47 -34.41
N LEU A 327 12.68 6.22 -33.96
CA LEU A 327 11.48 6.92 -34.46
C LEU A 327 11.42 8.36 -33.98
N ILE A 328 11.73 8.60 -32.70
CA ILE A 328 11.79 9.94 -32.12
C ILE A 328 12.88 10.76 -32.81
N SER A 329 14.09 10.21 -32.96
CA SER A 329 15.17 10.93 -33.63
C SER A 329 14.82 11.25 -35.09
N ARG A 330 14.21 10.31 -35.84
CA ARG A 330 13.75 10.55 -37.22
C ARG A 330 12.70 11.66 -37.35
N TYR A 331 11.81 11.80 -36.38
CA TYR A 331 10.78 12.85 -36.40
C TYR A 331 11.33 14.20 -35.94
N VAL A 332 12.30 14.21 -35.02
CA VAL A 332 12.91 15.43 -34.46
C VAL A 332 14.02 15.98 -35.36
N ASP A 333 14.72 15.15 -36.12
CA ASP A 333 15.84 15.57 -37.00
C ASP A 333 15.39 16.22 -38.31
N ASN A 334 14.09 16.22 -38.64
CA ASN A 334 13.62 16.72 -39.94
C ASN A 334 13.30 18.23 -39.96
N GLU A 335 13.51 18.94 -38.84
CA GLU A 335 13.31 20.39 -38.78
C GLU A 335 14.59 21.10 -38.35
N LYS A 336 15.23 21.69 -39.36
CA LYS A 336 16.46 22.49 -39.32
C LYS A 336 16.31 23.67 -38.34
N TYR A 337 16.58 23.45 -37.05
CA TYR A 337 16.74 24.52 -36.05
C TYR A 337 18.02 24.33 -35.23
N ASN A 338 19.14 24.68 -35.86
CA ASN A 338 20.32 25.16 -35.16
C ASN A 338 20.10 26.64 -34.82
N ILE A 339 19.43 26.95 -33.72
CA ILE A 339 19.56 28.20 -32.94
C ILE A 339 18.96 27.89 -31.56
N SER A 340 19.76 28.14 -30.51
CA SER A 340 19.46 27.96 -29.07
C SER A 340 19.59 26.52 -28.52
N ALA A 341 20.68 26.32 -27.80
CA ALA A 341 21.12 25.06 -27.24
C ALA A 341 20.20 24.57 -26.11
N GLY A 342 19.74 23.32 -26.19
CA GLY A 342 19.26 22.58 -25.01
C GLY A 342 18.07 21.65 -25.23
N SER A 343 17.27 21.82 -26.30
CA SER A 343 15.98 21.11 -26.40
C SER A 343 15.95 19.85 -27.29
N ALA A 344 16.84 19.71 -28.29
CA ALA A 344 16.81 18.56 -29.21
C ALA A 344 17.35 17.26 -28.56
N ASN A 345 18.34 17.38 -27.68
CA ASN A 345 18.96 16.23 -27.02
C ASN A 345 18.16 15.69 -25.84
N GLY A 346 17.18 16.44 -25.31
CA GLY A 346 16.45 16.07 -24.09
C GLY A 346 15.54 14.85 -24.26
N VAL A 347 14.87 14.68 -25.40
CA VAL A 347 13.95 13.56 -25.64
C VAL A 347 14.71 12.27 -25.97
N ALA A 348 15.80 12.37 -26.74
CA ALA A 348 16.68 11.24 -27.00
C ALA A 348 17.44 10.81 -25.73
N ASP A 349 17.88 11.75 -24.90
CA ASP A 349 18.50 11.48 -23.60
C ASP A 349 17.50 10.88 -22.59
N LEU A 350 16.24 11.32 -22.60
CA LEU A 350 15.14 10.67 -21.87
C LEU A 350 14.97 9.22 -22.29
N ALA A 351 14.81 8.98 -23.60
CA ALA A 351 14.59 7.64 -24.14
C ALA A 351 15.74 6.72 -23.73
N ASN A 352 17.00 7.14 -23.90
CA ASN A 352 18.16 6.33 -23.53
C ASN A 352 18.26 6.06 -22.02
N LYS A 353 17.96 7.04 -21.17
CA LYS A 353 18.05 6.88 -19.70
C LYS A 353 16.89 6.08 -19.10
N LEU A 354 15.71 6.08 -19.74
CA LEU A 354 14.53 5.34 -19.27
C LEU A 354 14.38 3.96 -19.92
N THR A 355 14.99 3.72 -21.09
CA THR A 355 14.92 2.46 -21.84
C THR A 355 15.19 1.26 -20.94
N VAL A 356 16.36 1.19 -20.31
CA VAL A 356 16.78 0.00 -19.57
C VAL A 356 15.86 -0.29 -18.38
N PRO A 357 15.59 0.65 -17.46
CA PRO A 357 14.64 0.41 -16.38
C PRO A 357 13.25 0.02 -16.89
N LEU A 358 12.76 0.67 -17.96
CA LEU A 358 11.43 0.40 -18.53
C LEU A 358 11.34 -1.04 -19.06
N THR A 359 12.36 -1.50 -19.78
CA THR A 359 12.39 -2.88 -20.27
C THR A 359 12.37 -3.89 -19.13
N PHE A 360 13.13 -3.65 -18.06
CA PHE A 360 13.09 -4.50 -16.87
C PHE A 360 11.70 -4.51 -16.23
N THR A 361 11.05 -3.34 -16.08
CA THR A 361 9.69 -3.26 -15.51
C THR A 361 8.66 -4.04 -16.33
N ILE A 362 8.71 -3.90 -17.66
CA ILE A 362 7.78 -4.60 -18.56
C ILE A 362 8.05 -6.11 -18.53
N SER A 363 9.32 -6.53 -18.57
CA SER A 363 9.70 -7.94 -18.48
C SER A 363 9.25 -8.58 -17.16
N PHE A 364 9.55 -7.96 -16.01
CA PHE A 364 9.09 -8.47 -14.72
C PHE A 364 7.57 -8.47 -14.61
N SER A 365 6.88 -7.46 -15.17
CA SER A 365 5.41 -7.41 -15.18
C SER A 365 4.81 -8.54 -16.01
N LEU A 366 5.36 -8.82 -17.20
CA LEU A 366 4.89 -9.91 -18.07
C LEU A 366 5.17 -11.28 -17.45
N VAL A 367 6.32 -11.46 -16.81
CA VAL A 367 6.63 -12.70 -16.09
C VAL A 367 5.69 -12.87 -14.90
N PHE A 368 5.42 -11.79 -14.14
CA PHE A 368 4.51 -11.82 -13.00
C PHE A 368 3.08 -12.18 -13.40
N THR A 369 2.56 -11.61 -14.50
CA THR A 369 1.22 -11.93 -15.01
C THR A 369 1.13 -13.36 -15.53
N LEU A 370 2.18 -13.85 -16.20
CA LEU A 370 2.25 -15.23 -16.66
C LEU A 370 2.18 -16.23 -15.50
N VAL A 371 2.91 -15.94 -14.42
CA VAL A 371 2.98 -16.77 -13.22
C VAL A 371 1.71 -16.68 -12.35
N SER A 372 1.00 -15.55 -12.36
CA SER A 372 -0.15 -15.33 -11.46
C SER A 372 -1.52 -15.76 -12.01
N GLY A 373 -1.58 -16.43 -13.17
CA GLY A 373 -2.86 -16.93 -13.72
C GLY A 373 -2.95 -17.08 -15.24
N GLY A 374 -1.85 -16.87 -15.99
CA GLY A 374 -1.84 -17.02 -17.46
C GLY A 374 -1.88 -18.47 -17.95
N PHE A 375 -1.41 -19.44 -17.16
CA PHE A 375 -1.35 -20.85 -17.52
C PHE A 375 -1.69 -21.76 -16.32
N PRO A 376 -2.74 -22.61 -16.41
CA PRO A 376 -3.16 -23.55 -15.35
C PRO A 376 -2.13 -24.64 -14.99
N TYR A 377 -1.00 -24.69 -15.69
CA TYR A 377 -0.01 -25.76 -15.62
C TYR A 377 1.24 -25.39 -14.79
N LEU A 378 1.26 -24.20 -14.17
CA LEU A 378 2.43 -23.68 -13.44
C LEU A 378 2.14 -23.41 -11.95
N ASP A 379 1.11 -24.00 -11.35
CA ASP A 379 0.69 -23.70 -9.96
C ASP A 379 1.80 -23.98 -8.92
N ALA A 380 2.59 -25.04 -9.11
CA ALA A 380 3.71 -25.37 -8.23
C ALA A 380 4.84 -24.31 -8.31
N VAL A 381 5.17 -23.87 -9.52
CA VAL A 381 6.18 -22.84 -9.81
C VAL A 381 5.73 -21.47 -9.32
N ALA A 382 4.43 -21.19 -9.46
CA ALA A 382 3.83 -19.92 -9.13
C ALA A 382 3.84 -19.61 -7.65
N SER A 383 3.68 -20.61 -6.78
CA SER A 383 3.74 -20.39 -5.34
C SER A 383 5.12 -19.95 -4.85
N SER A 384 6.19 -20.58 -5.36
CA SER A 384 7.55 -20.40 -4.82
C SER A 384 8.36 -19.30 -5.51
N THR A 385 8.14 -19.05 -6.81
CA THR A 385 8.92 -18.04 -7.57
C THR A 385 8.29 -16.65 -7.59
N ARG A 386 6.99 -16.55 -7.30
CA ARG A 386 6.22 -15.30 -7.35
C ARG A 386 6.76 -14.19 -6.44
N PRO A 387 7.13 -14.43 -5.16
CA PRO A 387 7.68 -13.38 -4.31
C PRO A 387 9.00 -12.81 -4.86
N LEU A 388 9.84 -13.67 -5.45
CA LEU A 388 11.10 -13.25 -6.07
C LEU A 388 10.84 -12.36 -7.29
N ILE A 389 9.92 -12.77 -8.17
CA ILE A 389 9.52 -11.98 -9.35
C ILE A 389 8.91 -10.64 -8.92
N TRP A 390 8.06 -10.63 -7.89
CA TRP A 390 7.47 -9.42 -7.32
C TRP A 390 8.54 -8.45 -6.80
N THR A 391 9.52 -8.93 -6.03
CA THR A 391 10.63 -8.07 -5.59
C THR A 391 11.39 -7.48 -6.77
N GLY A 392 11.68 -8.29 -7.80
CA GLY A 392 12.30 -7.82 -9.04
C GLY A 392 11.49 -6.72 -9.73
N LEU A 393 10.17 -6.89 -9.83
CA LEU A 393 9.25 -5.88 -10.34
C LEU A 393 9.34 -4.58 -9.54
N VAL A 394 9.24 -4.65 -8.22
CA VAL A 394 9.27 -3.48 -7.34
C VAL A 394 10.62 -2.74 -7.45
N PHE A 395 11.75 -3.46 -7.47
CA PHE A 395 13.06 -2.87 -7.67
C PHE A 395 13.20 -2.20 -9.04
N SER A 396 12.70 -2.84 -10.11
CA SER A 396 12.73 -2.25 -11.45
C SER A 396 11.86 -1.00 -11.55
N ALA A 397 10.68 -1.00 -10.90
CA ALA A 397 9.77 0.15 -10.86
C ALA A 397 10.37 1.30 -10.06
N MET A 398 11.03 1.01 -8.93
CA MET A 398 11.79 1.99 -8.15
C MET A 398 12.89 2.63 -8.99
N TRP A 399 13.66 1.81 -9.72
CA TRP A 399 14.74 2.29 -10.56
C TRP A 399 14.22 3.20 -11.69
N LEU A 400 13.12 2.81 -12.33
CA LEU A 400 12.44 3.63 -13.33
C LEU A 400 11.97 4.96 -12.74
N GLY A 401 11.28 4.93 -11.59
CA GLY A 401 10.82 6.13 -10.91
C GLY A 401 11.98 7.09 -10.57
N ILE A 402 13.10 6.58 -10.04
CA ILE A 402 14.29 7.38 -9.71
C ILE A 402 14.85 8.05 -10.98
N ARG A 403 14.93 7.31 -12.09
CA ARG A 403 15.39 7.86 -13.37
C ARG A 403 14.46 8.94 -13.90
N THR A 404 13.15 8.74 -13.79
CA THR A 404 12.13 9.73 -14.16
C THR A 404 12.26 11.01 -13.33
N ILE A 405 12.35 10.91 -12.01
CA ILE A 405 12.55 12.06 -11.12
C ILE A 405 13.84 12.81 -11.46
N ASN A 406 14.95 12.08 -11.66
CA ASN A 406 16.23 12.70 -12.03
C ASN A 406 16.15 13.43 -13.36
N PHE A 407 15.45 12.86 -14.35
CA PHE A 407 15.23 13.52 -15.63
C PHE A 407 14.44 14.82 -15.46
N PHE A 408 13.28 14.77 -14.81
CA PHE A 408 12.45 15.97 -14.61
C PHE A 408 13.17 17.03 -13.78
N ALA A 409 13.91 16.63 -12.74
CA ALA A 409 14.67 17.55 -11.92
C ALA A 409 15.77 18.27 -12.71
N ASN A 410 16.52 17.54 -13.54
CA ASN A 410 17.56 18.14 -14.40
C ASN A 410 16.92 19.03 -15.47
N ARG A 411 15.84 18.54 -16.11
CA ARG A 411 15.12 19.27 -17.15
C ARG A 411 14.51 20.57 -16.65
N TYR A 412 14.00 20.59 -15.42
CA TYR A 412 13.47 21.78 -14.76
C TYR A 412 14.57 22.79 -14.43
N GLN A 413 15.78 22.31 -14.07
CA GLN A 413 16.94 23.18 -13.85
C GLN A 413 17.41 23.83 -15.14
N ASP A 414 17.53 23.07 -16.23
CA ASP A 414 18.06 23.57 -17.51
C ASP A 414 17.13 24.60 -18.15
N MET A 415 15.81 24.42 -18.04
CA MET A 415 14.81 25.26 -18.71
C MET A 415 14.73 26.71 -18.21
N GLN A 416 15.27 26.99 -17.02
CA GLN A 416 15.13 28.31 -16.38
C GLN A 416 16.45 29.08 -16.27
N ILE A 417 17.57 28.49 -16.69
CA ILE A 417 18.89 29.15 -16.69
C ILE A 417 19.07 30.06 -17.91
N GLU A 418 18.29 29.85 -18.99
CA GLU A 418 18.54 30.48 -20.29
C GLU A 418 17.95 31.90 -20.47
N ASN A 419 17.23 32.47 -19.49
CA ASN A 419 16.46 33.71 -19.68
C ASN A 419 16.63 34.81 -18.62
N LEU A 420 17.73 34.86 -17.84
CA LEU A 420 17.85 35.85 -16.77
C LEU A 420 19.21 36.57 -16.78
N GLY A 421 19.16 37.90 -16.90
CA GLY A 421 20.29 38.81 -16.71
C GLY A 421 20.81 38.86 -15.27
N GLU A 422 21.94 39.54 -15.10
CA GLU A 422 22.81 39.52 -13.91
C GLU A 422 22.15 39.88 -12.56
N GLU A 423 20.95 40.45 -12.53
CA GLU A 423 20.23 40.81 -11.28
C GLU A 423 19.59 39.62 -10.53
N HIS A 424 19.61 38.39 -11.07
CA HIS A 424 18.81 37.28 -10.51
C HIS A 424 19.61 36.08 -9.94
N PHE A 425 20.93 36.21 -9.75
CA PHE A 425 21.80 35.11 -9.27
C PHE A 425 21.31 34.46 -7.95
N ASP A 426 20.78 35.23 -7.01
CA ASP A 426 20.30 34.70 -5.72
C ASP A 426 19.04 33.83 -5.85
N LYS A 427 18.11 34.20 -6.73
CA LYS A 427 16.89 33.42 -6.99
C LYS A 427 17.22 32.07 -7.66
N VAL A 428 18.24 32.05 -8.52
CA VAL A 428 18.70 30.81 -9.19
C VAL A 428 19.33 29.84 -8.19
N ARG A 429 20.19 30.33 -7.28
CA ARG A 429 20.86 29.49 -6.27
C ARG A 429 19.86 28.88 -5.27
N ARG A 430 18.88 29.66 -4.82
CA ARG A 430 17.81 29.19 -3.92
C ARG A 430 16.94 28.13 -4.60
N ARG A 431 16.57 28.32 -5.87
CA ARG A 431 15.78 27.33 -6.65
C ARG A 431 16.53 26.02 -6.88
N ARG A 432 17.80 26.06 -7.27
CA ARG A 432 18.62 24.84 -7.42
C ARG A 432 18.67 24.04 -6.12
N THR A 433 18.82 24.75 -4.99
CA THR A 433 18.82 24.14 -3.66
C THR A 433 17.49 23.45 -3.38
N TYR A 434 16.35 24.10 -3.62
CA TYR A 434 15.03 23.48 -3.45
C TYR A 434 14.83 22.25 -4.34
N VAL A 435 15.11 22.34 -5.64
CA VAL A 435 14.96 21.19 -6.57
C VAL A 435 15.83 20.02 -6.12
N SER A 436 17.04 20.28 -5.65
CA SER A 436 17.95 19.23 -5.16
C SER A 436 17.43 18.55 -3.89
N ILE A 437 16.85 19.31 -2.96
CA ILE A 437 16.25 18.81 -1.71
C ILE A 437 14.98 18.02 -2.03
N PHE A 438 14.06 18.57 -2.81
CA PHE A 438 12.83 17.88 -3.21
C PHE A 438 13.14 16.56 -3.90
N ARG A 439 14.09 16.53 -4.84
CA ARG A 439 14.54 15.31 -5.48
C ARG A 439 15.00 14.26 -4.47
N ARG A 440 15.83 14.64 -3.49
CA ARG A 440 16.31 13.71 -2.45
C ARG A 440 15.17 13.19 -1.58
N VAL A 441 14.23 14.06 -1.18
CA VAL A 441 13.05 13.68 -0.39
C VAL A 441 12.15 12.72 -1.15
N PHE A 442 11.80 13.02 -2.40
CA PHE A 442 10.97 12.13 -3.23
C PHE A 442 11.64 10.77 -3.48
N ILE A 443 12.94 10.76 -3.76
CA ILE A 443 13.70 9.50 -3.90
C ILE A 443 13.68 8.71 -2.59
N PHE A 444 13.89 9.37 -1.44
CA PHE A 444 13.85 8.71 -0.14
C PHE A 444 12.46 8.11 0.16
N VAL A 445 11.38 8.85 -0.09
CA VAL A 445 10.00 8.36 0.08
C VAL A 445 9.70 7.21 -0.85
N MET A 446 10.13 7.27 -2.12
CA MET A 446 9.97 6.16 -3.05
C MET A 446 10.73 4.92 -2.60
N ILE A 447 11.96 5.04 -2.09
CA ILE A 447 12.72 3.90 -1.56
C ILE A 447 11.96 3.25 -0.41
N LEU A 448 11.45 4.04 0.55
CA LEU A 448 10.64 3.53 1.65
C LEU A 448 9.36 2.83 1.16
N GLY A 449 8.65 3.45 0.20
CA GLY A 449 7.45 2.87 -0.41
C GLY A 449 7.74 1.57 -1.17
N SER A 450 8.84 1.50 -1.90
CA SER A 450 9.28 0.28 -2.60
C SER A 450 9.68 -0.82 -1.63
N ILE A 451 10.37 -0.50 -0.53
CA ILE A 451 10.64 -1.47 0.54
C ILE A 451 9.31 -2.01 1.09
N TRP A 452 8.37 -1.12 1.43
CA TRP A 452 7.06 -1.50 1.94
C TRP A 452 6.28 -2.42 0.99
N ILE A 453 6.15 -2.04 -0.28
CA ILE A 453 5.45 -2.83 -1.31
C ILE A 453 6.19 -4.15 -1.60
N GLY A 454 7.51 -4.16 -1.58
CA GLY A 454 8.30 -5.38 -1.75
C GLY A 454 8.10 -6.37 -0.60
N LEU A 455 7.98 -5.86 0.63
CA LEU A 455 7.74 -6.65 1.84
C LEU A 455 6.30 -7.17 1.96
N SER A 456 5.31 -6.54 1.33
CA SER A 456 3.89 -6.94 1.48
C SER A 456 3.60 -8.35 0.97
N GLU A 457 4.31 -8.83 -0.06
CA GLU A 457 4.13 -10.19 -0.58
C GLU A 457 4.66 -11.26 0.40
N PHE A 458 5.74 -10.94 1.13
CA PHE A 458 6.29 -11.82 2.17
C PHE A 458 5.46 -11.86 3.45
N ALA A 459 4.56 -10.88 3.65
CA ALA A 459 3.70 -10.85 4.83
C ALA A 459 2.74 -12.04 4.90
N ASN A 460 2.41 -12.65 3.75
CA ASN A 460 1.57 -13.85 3.65
C ASN A 460 2.34 -15.16 3.93
N MET A 461 3.67 -15.13 4.03
CA MET A 461 4.47 -16.30 4.35
C MET A 461 4.52 -16.52 5.87
N GLU A 462 4.10 -17.70 6.32
CA GLU A 462 4.13 -18.06 7.75
C GLU A 462 5.58 -17.98 8.30
N GLY A 463 5.75 -17.26 9.41
CA GLY A 463 7.04 -17.08 10.09
C GLY A 463 7.83 -15.83 9.69
N LEU A 464 8.29 -15.73 8.43
CA LEU A 464 9.18 -14.65 7.97
C LEU A 464 8.47 -13.28 7.85
N GLY A 465 7.19 -13.26 7.47
CA GLY A 465 6.42 -12.03 7.34
C GLY A 465 6.28 -11.29 8.68
N LYS A 466 6.06 -12.03 9.77
CA LYS A 466 5.88 -11.44 11.12
C LYS A 466 7.15 -10.79 11.65
N THR A 467 8.31 -11.43 11.50
CA THR A 467 9.60 -10.88 11.97
C THR A 467 10.00 -9.64 11.18
N LEU A 468 9.81 -9.68 9.85
CA LEU A 468 10.11 -8.54 8.99
C LEU A 468 9.19 -7.36 9.28
N LEU A 469 7.87 -7.58 9.40
CA LEU A 469 6.92 -6.53 9.74
C LEU A 469 7.20 -5.92 11.12
N THR A 470 7.55 -6.75 12.12
CA THR A 470 7.93 -6.28 13.45
C THR A 470 9.18 -5.40 13.39
N SER A 471 10.21 -5.82 12.64
CA SER A 471 11.44 -5.04 12.47
C SER A 471 11.20 -3.71 11.72
N ALA A 472 10.34 -3.72 10.70
CA ALA A 472 9.93 -2.51 9.97
C ALA A 472 9.13 -1.56 10.87
N GLY A 473 8.29 -2.10 11.75
CA GLY A 473 7.57 -1.34 12.78
C GLY A 473 8.52 -0.63 13.73
N ILE A 474 9.53 -1.34 14.28
CA ILE A 474 10.54 -0.74 15.16
C ILE A 474 11.35 0.34 14.43
N ALA A 475 11.81 0.07 13.21
CA ALA A 475 12.52 1.05 12.40
C ALA A 475 11.67 2.29 12.12
N GLY A 476 10.38 2.10 11.85
CA GLY A 476 9.41 3.18 11.67
C GLY A 476 9.26 4.06 12.91
N VAL A 477 9.21 3.47 14.10
CA VAL A 477 9.17 4.22 15.38
C VAL A 477 10.43 5.05 15.57
N VAL A 478 11.62 4.48 15.33
CA VAL A 478 12.90 5.20 15.46
C VAL A 478 12.96 6.40 14.51
N ILE A 479 12.56 6.20 13.24
CA ILE A 479 12.48 7.29 12.25
C ILE A 479 11.47 8.36 12.69
N GLY A 480 10.31 7.94 13.22
CA GLY A 480 9.28 8.84 13.74
C GLY A 480 9.76 9.71 14.90
N ILE A 481 10.47 9.11 15.86
CA ILE A 481 11.08 9.83 16.99
C ILE A 481 12.11 10.84 16.48
N ALA A 482 12.98 10.44 15.53
CA ALA A 482 13.97 11.34 14.94
C ALA A 482 13.34 12.50 14.15
N ALA A 483 12.18 12.28 13.52
CA ALA A 483 11.45 13.29 12.76
C ALA A 483 10.60 14.24 13.62
N GLN A 484 10.36 13.90 14.89
CA GLN A 484 9.49 14.64 15.80
C GLN A 484 9.78 16.16 15.87
N PRO A 485 11.04 16.64 15.94
CA PRO A 485 11.31 18.08 16.03
C PRO A 485 10.91 18.85 14.78
N ILE A 486 11.07 18.25 13.59
CA ILE A 486 10.71 18.85 12.31
C ILE A 486 9.19 18.96 12.19
N LEU A 487 8.48 17.86 12.47
CA LEU A 487 7.01 17.83 12.47
C LEU A 487 6.43 18.81 13.49
N GLY A 488 7.04 18.89 14.68
CA GLY A 488 6.64 19.85 15.71
C GLY A 488 6.74 21.31 15.24
N ASN A 489 7.79 21.67 14.50
CA ASN A 489 7.91 23.01 13.92
C ASN A 489 6.87 23.29 12.84
N ILE A 490 6.53 22.30 12.00
CA ILE A 490 5.50 22.46 10.96
C ILE A 490 4.13 22.67 11.60
N ILE A 491 3.76 21.83 12.57
CA ILE A 491 2.50 21.94 13.29
C ILE A 491 2.41 23.28 14.01
N ALA A 492 3.50 23.71 14.66
CA ALA A 492 3.58 25.03 15.26
C ALA A 492 3.39 26.15 14.21
N GLY A 493 4.01 26.05 13.03
CA GLY A 493 3.78 27.02 11.96
C GLY A 493 2.33 27.10 11.48
N VAL A 494 1.65 25.97 11.34
CA VAL A 494 0.21 25.95 11.05
C VAL A 494 -0.58 26.61 12.20
N GLN A 495 -0.25 26.28 13.45
CA GLN A 495 -0.91 26.85 14.61
C GLN A 495 -0.73 28.36 14.71
N VAL A 496 0.49 28.88 14.51
CA VAL A 496 0.76 30.34 14.48
C VAL A 496 0.01 30.99 13.34
N ALA A 497 -0.04 30.37 12.14
CA ALA A 497 -0.77 30.91 11.02
C ALA A 497 -2.29 31.01 11.28
N VAL A 498 -2.85 30.06 12.04
CA VAL A 498 -4.29 30.02 12.38
C VAL A 498 -4.63 30.94 13.55
N THR A 499 -3.85 30.89 14.64
CA THR A 499 -4.14 31.64 15.88
C THR A 499 -3.58 33.05 15.86
N GLN A 500 -2.61 33.32 14.99
CA GLN A 500 -1.95 34.61 14.77
C GLN A 500 -1.55 35.37 16.05
N PRO A 501 -0.87 34.74 17.04
CA PRO A 501 -0.42 35.41 18.26
C PRO A 501 0.65 36.48 17.99
N VAL A 502 1.33 36.36 16.85
CA VAL A 502 2.24 37.35 16.28
C VAL A 502 2.01 37.44 14.78
N ARG A 503 2.13 38.65 14.23
CA ARG A 503 1.97 38.95 12.81
C ARG A 503 3.26 39.55 12.24
N ILE A 504 3.39 39.49 10.93
CA ILE A 504 4.50 40.16 10.23
C ILE A 504 4.35 41.67 10.45
N GLY A 505 5.40 42.30 10.94
CA GLY A 505 5.43 43.72 11.32
C GLY A 505 5.24 44.00 12.81
N ASP A 506 4.83 43.02 13.62
CA ASP A 506 4.65 43.23 15.07
C ASP A 506 6.00 43.48 15.77
N SER A 507 5.99 44.36 16.78
CA SER A 507 7.11 44.54 17.69
C SER A 507 6.99 43.57 18.86
N VAL A 508 8.01 42.73 19.03
CA VAL A 508 8.02 41.65 20.01
C VAL A 508 9.31 41.63 20.82
N ILE A 509 9.24 41.19 22.07
CA ILE A 509 10.40 40.84 22.88
C ILE A 509 10.43 39.32 23.05
N MET A 510 11.54 38.74 22.64
CA MET A 510 11.85 37.32 22.81
C MET A 510 13.31 37.18 23.22
N ASP A 511 13.60 36.34 24.23
CA ASP A 511 14.94 36.18 24.81
C ASP A 511 15.61 37.50 25.22
N GLY A 512 14.81 38.47 25.68
CA GLY A 512 15.28 39.81 26.07
C GLY A 512 15.68 40.72 24.91
N ASN A 513 15.50 40.29 23.66
CA ASN A 513 15.80 41.10 22.47
C ASN A 513 14.54 41.76 21.94
N PHE A 514 14.52 43.09 21.91
CA PHE A 514 13.51 43.85 21.17
C PHE A 514 13.72 43.63 19.66
N SER A 515 12.69 43.10 19.01
CA SER A 515 12.75 42.69 17.61
C SER A 515 11.43 42.96 16.89
N THR A 516 11.49 43.14 15.58
CA THR A 516 10.31 43.20 14.70
C THR A 516 10.19 41.90 13.91
N VAL A 517 8.98 41.38 13.75
CA VAL A 517 8.73 40.18 12.96
C VAL A 517 8.88 40.51 11.46
N GLU A 518 9.92 40.02 10.79
CA GLU A 518 10.22 40.31 9.39
C GLU A 518 9.54 39.30 8.43
N ASP A 519 9.57 38.00 8.77
CA ASP A 519 9.01 36.93 7.94
C ASP A 519 8.53 35.77 8.80
N LEU A 520 7.39 35.17 8.46
CA LEU A 520 6.85 33.97 9.11
C LEU A 520 6.80 32.84 8.08
N ARG A 521 7.62 31.80 8.28
CA ARG A 521 7.66 30.62 7.41
C ARG A 521 7.08 29.39 8.12
N TYR A 522 6.93 28.30 7.36
CA TYR A 522 6.34 27.06 7.86
C TYR A 522 7.03 26.45 9.08
N THR A 523 8.34 26.64 9.23
CA THR A 523 9.14 25.98 10.29
C THR A 523 9.93 26.93 11.17
N TYR A 524 10.03 28.21 10.78
CA TYR A 524 10.75 29.22 11.53
C TYR A 524 10.21 30.62 11.25
N ALA A 525 10.37 31.52 12.22
CA ALA A 525 10.18 32.96 12.08
C ALA A 525 11.54 33.65 11.90
N VAL A 526 11.53 34.80 11.23
CA VAL A 526 12.68 35.71 11.15
C VAL A 526 12.33 36.95 11.93
N LEU A 527 13.07 37.19 13.02
CA LEU A 527 12.94 38.40 13.84
C LEU A 527 14.13 39.32 13.56
N LYS A 528 13.88 40.58 13.22
CA LYS A 528 14.91 41.59 13.05
C LYS A 528 15.10 42.33 14.38
N THR A 529 16.25 42.17 15.01
CA THR A 529 16.61 42.92 16.22
C THR A 529 16.88 44.39 15.88
N TRP A 530 16.86 45.24 16.90
CA TRP A 530 17.19 46.67 16.76
C TRP A 530 18.58 46.94 16.17
N ASP A 531 19.54 46.02 16.39
CA ASP A 531 20.90 46.06 15.82
C ASP A 531 21.01 45.38 14.44
N GLU A 532 19.88 45.22 13.76
CA GLU A 532 19.73 44.70 12.39
C GLU A 532 20.11 43.23 12.15
N ARG A 533 20.33 42.46 13.22
CA ARG A 533 20.53 41.01 13.10
C ARG A 533 19.19 40.30 12.85
N ARG A 534 19.24 39.21 12.07
CA ARG A 534 18.08 38.33 11.84
C ARG A 534 18.19 37.11 12.74
N LEU A 535 17.33 37.00 13.73
CA LEU A 535 17.18 35.81 14.56
C LEU A 535 16.25 34.82 13.83
N ILE A 536 16.77 33.62 13.57
CA ILE A 536 16.00 32.53 12.97
C ILE A 536 15.44 31.69 14.13
N VAL A 537 14.17 31.89 14.44
CA VAL A 537 13.51 31.27 15.59
C VAL A 537 12.66 30.09 15.11
N PRO A 538 12.92 28.84 15.54
CA PRO A 538 12.06 27.70 15.24
C PRO A 538 10.63 27.97 15.70
N MET A 539 9.66 27.60 14.87
CA MET A 539 8.27 27.98 15.13
C MET A 539 7.70 27.33 16.40
N ARG A 540 8.21 26.14 16.76
CA ARG A 540 7.90 25.50 18.05
C ARG A 540 8.28 26.40 19.23
N GLN A 541 9.45 27.03 19.17
CA GLN A 541 9.97 27.90 20.23
C GLN A 541 9.04 29.11 20.44
N LEU A 542 8.55 29.70 19.34
CA LEU A 542 7.64 30.86 19.35
C LEU A 542 6.32 30.60 20.08
N ILE A 543 5.84 29.34 20.12
CA ILE A 543 4.61 28.97 20.84
C ILE A 543 4.91 28.48 22.26
N THR A 544 6.04 27.80 22.47
CA THR A 544 6.35 27.19 23.77
C THR A 544 6.97 28.15 24.77
N GLU A 545 7.67 29.19 24.28
CA GLU A 545 8.34 30.18 25.12
C GLU A 545 7.51 31.46 25.25
N ARG A 546 7.82 32.26 26.28
CA ARG A 546 7.15 33.53 26.51
C ARG A 546 7.59 34.54 25.44
N VAL A 547 6.62 35.01 24.65
CA VAL A 547 6.79 36.11 23.71
C VAL A 547 5.94 37.28 24.20
N GLU A 548 6.56 38.45 24.36
CA GLU A 548 5.83 39.67 24.66
C GLU A 548 5.54 40.39 23.35
N ASN A 549 4.27 40.42 22.94
CA ASN A 549 3.86 41.16 21.76
C ASN A 549 3.36 42.56 22.19
N TRP A 550 4.07 43.58 21.74
CA TRP A 550 3.79 44.98 22.08
C TRP A 550 2.93 45.69 21.03
N SER A 551 2.44 44.97 20.01
CA SER A 551 1.66 45.55 18.90
C SER A 551 0.44 44.72 18.49
N HIS A 552 0.05 43.71 19.29
CA HIS A 552 -1.00 42.76 18.91
C HIS A 552 -2.42 43.35 18.83
N THR A 553 -2.82 44.10 19.85
CA THR A 553 -4.21 44.60 20.01
C THR A 553 -4.24 46.11 20.02
N GLU A 554 -3.43 46.72 20.86
CA GLU A 554 -3.20 48.16 20.93
C GLU A 554 -1.70 48.39 20.84
N VAL A 555 -1.32 49.42 20.08
CA VAL A 555 0.09 49.81 19.89
C VAL A 555 0.51 50.82 20.96
N HIS A 556 -0.49 51.48 21.58
CA HIS A 556 -0.34 52.38 22.71
C HIS A 556 0.53 51.75 23.80
N GLN A 557 1.59 52.44 24.20
CA GLN A 557 2.49 51.93 25.24
C GLN A 557 2.87 53.00 26.25
N THR A 558 2.84 52.60 27.52
CA THR A 558 3.35 53.40 28.63
C THR A 558 4.77 52.97 28.99
N CYS A 559 5.70 53.92 29.00
CA CYS A 559 7.10 53.72 29.37
C CYS A 559 7.41 54.38 30.72
N PRO A 560 8.09 53.70 31.66
CA PRO A 560 8.47 54.28 32.93
C PRO A 560 9.72 55.17 32.81
N VAL A 561 9.68 56.33 33.45
CA VAL A 561 10.82 57.25 33.65
C VAL A 561 11.23 57.18 35.11
N PHE A 562 12.51 56.94 35.40
CA PHE A 562 13.01 56.91 36.78
C PHE A 562 13.94 58.09 37.03
N LEU A 563 13.72 58.80 38.14
CA LEU A 563 14.60 59.86 38.63
C LEU A 563 15.04 59.53 40.06
N TYR A 564 16.27 59.89 40.42
CA TYR A 564 16.81 59.71 41.75
C TYR A 564 17.23 61.07 42.31
N ILE A 565 16.68 61.44 43.45
CA ILE A 565 16.85 62.77 44.06
C ILE A 565 17.16 62.64 45.56
N ASP A 566 17.68 63.71 46.15
CA ASP A 566 17.90 63.82 47.59
C ASP A 566 16.61 64.24 48.33
N TYR A 567 16.57 64.01 49.64
CA TYR A 567 15.48 64.35 50.56
C TYR A 567 15.10 65.82 50.62
N GLY A 568 16.02 66.72 50.26
CA GLY A 568 15.78 68.15 50.25
C GLY A 568 15.09 68.68 48.97
N ALA A 569 14.89 67.82 47.97
CA ALA A 569 14.31 68.22 46.69
C ALA A 569 12.84 68.63 46.84
N ASP A 570 12.43 69.65 46.09
CA ASP A 570 11.02 70.04 46.00
C ASP A 570 10.33 69.14 44.97
N ILE A 571 9.67 68.10 45.50
CA ILE A 571 8.99 67.06 44.73
C ILE A 571 7.79 67.62 43.95
N GLU A 572 7.09 68.62 44.47
CA GLU A 572 5.92 69.20 43.80
C GLU A 572 6.36 69.98 42.56
N ALA A 573 7.44 70.75 42.68
CA ALA A 573 8.04 71.43 41.53
C ALA A 573 8.54 70.43 40.46
N ILE A 574 9.13 69.31 40.86
CA ILE A 574 9.54 68.23 39.94
C ILE A 574 8.33 67.61 39.25
N ARG A 575 7.23 67.39 39.97
CA ARG A 575 5.99 66.84 39.40
C ARG A 575 5.41 67.76 38.35
N GLN A 576 5.29 69.04 38.65
CA GLN A 576 4.78 70.04 37.70
C GLN A 576 5.65 70.14 36.45
N GLN A 577 6.97 70.14 36.62
CA GLN A 577 7.89 70.17 35.49
C GLN A 577 7.78 68.92 34.62
N PHE A 578 7.71 67.72 35.24
CA PHE A 578 7.56 66.46 34.52
C PHE A 578 6.30 66.45 33.64
N VAL A 579 5.18 66.93 34.19
CA VAL A 579 3.91 67.06 33.46
C VAL A 579 4.08 68.05 32.30
N SER A 580 4.62 69.24 32.54
CA SER A 580 4.82 70.25 31.49
C SER A 580 5.67 69.71 30.34
N VAL A 581 6.85 69.17 30.66
CA VAL A 581 7.81 68.65 29.68
C VAL A 581 7.21 67.51 28.86
N THR A 582 6.43 66.63 29.48
CA THR A 582 5.80 65.53 28.75
C THR A 582 4.69 66.03 27.83
N LYS A 583 3.87 66.98 28.29
CA LYS A 583 2.76 67.55 27.49
C LYS A 583 3.23 68.44 26.35
N ASP A 584 4.37 69.10 26.51
CA ASP A 584 4.98 69.95 25.48
C ASP A 584 5.70 69.13 24.39
N ASN A 585 5.86 67.81 24.57
CA ASN A 585 6.55 66.94 23.63
C ASN A 585 5.62 66.44 22.52
N GLU A 586 6.06 66.51 21.26
CA GLU A 586 5.28 66.09 20.08
C GLU A 586 4.95 64.58 20.06
N LEU A 587 5.73 63.75 20.76
CA LEU A 587 5.54 62.30 20.80
C LEU A 587 4.44 61.86 21.79
N TRP A 588 3.94 62.75 22.63
CA TRP A 588 2.87 62.43 23.58
C TRP A 588 1.50 62.34 22.87
N ASP A 589 0.82 61.23 23.08
CA ASP A 589 -0.44 60.88 22.40
C ASP A 589 -1.71 61.56 22.95
N ASN A 590 -1.58 62.36 24.02
CA ASN A 590 -2.70 62.95 24.76
C ASN A 590 -3.71 61.92 25.33
N GLU A 591 -3.36 60.63 25.39
CA GLU A 591 -4.28 59.57 25.81
C GLU A 591 -4.13 59.25 27.30
N THR A 592 -2.89 59.11 27.78
CA THR A 592 -2.60 58.91 29.22
C THR A 592 -1.99 60.16 29.82
N GLU A 593 -2.60 60.65 30.90
CA GLU A 593 -2.08 61.80 31.64
C GLU A 593 -0.71 61.44 32.25
N PRO A 594 0.34 62.26 32.03
CA PRO A 594 1.65 61.98 32.60
C PRO A 594 1.63 62.21 34.11
N GLU A 595 2.07 61.21 34.86
CA GLU A 595 2.12 61.27 36.31
C GLU A 595 3.48 60.80 36.83
N ILE A 596 3.93 61.38 37.94
CA ILE A 596 5.16 60.98 38.63
C ILE A 596 4.94 60.82 40.13
N PHE A 597 5.35 59.66 40.63
CA PHE A 597 5.17 59.26 42.03
C PHE A 597 6.50 58.97 42.71
N VAL A 598 6.56 59.24 44.00
CA VAL A 598 7.61 58.70 44.87
C VAL A 598 7.32 57.22 45.07
N VAL A 599 8.17 56.35 44.53
CA VAL A 599 7.96 54.90 44.59
C VAL A 599 8.84 54.19 45.59
N LYS A 600 9.97 54.80 45.96
CA LYS A 600 10.90 54.23 46.95
C LYS A 600 11.65 55.34 47.65
N VAL A 601 11.82 55.21 48.96
CA VAL A 601 12.66 56.08 49.78
C VAL A 601 13.72 55.19 50.43
N THR A 602 14.99 55.53 50.25
CA THR A 602 16.16 54.81 50.78
C THR A 602 16.99 55.74 51.65
N GLU A 603 17.85 55.22 52.52
CA GLU A 603 18.68 56.03 53.44
C GLU A 603 19.38 57.23 52.78
N ASN A 604 19.77 57.10 51.50
CA ASN A 604 20.53 58.12 50.78
C ASN A 604 19.75 58.81 49.65
N THR A 605 18.69 58.20 49.10
CA THR A 605 18.01 58.72 47.90
C THR A 605 16.51 58.42 47.88
N ILE A 606 15.75 59.31 47.25
CA ILE A 606 14.35 59.14 46.89
C ILE A 606 14.29 58.77 45.41
N GLN A 607 13.58 57.69 45.08
CA GLN A 607 13.29 57.26 43.72
C GLN A 607 11.89 57.74 43.32
N LEU A 608 11.86 58.56 42.27
CA LEU A 608 10.63 58.92 41.57
C LEU A 608 10.45 58.00 40.36
N ARG A 609 9.21 57.61 40.08
CA ARG A 609 8.81 56.91 38.86
C ARG A 609 7.71 57.71 38.18
N GLY A 610 8.06 58.28 37.04
CA GLY A 610 7.15 58.84 36.06
C GLY A 610 6.64 57.78 35.10
N ALA A 611 5.44 57.99 34.56
CA ALA A 611 4.90 57.22 33.45
C ALA A 611 4.59 58.17 32.30
N VAL A 612 5.06 57.86 31.10
CA VAL A 612 4.76 58.58 29.86
C VAL A 612 4.18 57.61 28.84
N SER A 613 3.20 58.03 28.06
CA SER A 613 2.62 57.23 26.98
C SER A 613 2.87 57.82 25.61
N ALA A 614 2.95 56.95 24.61
CA ALA A 614 2.89 57.35 23.21
C ALA A 614 2.16 56.29 22.38
N VAL A 615 1.84 56.68 21.14
CA VAL A 615 1.11 55.88 20.13
C VAL A 615 1.76 54.51 19.88
N GLY A 616 3.08 54.40 20.06
CA GLY A 616 3.80 53.16 19.84
C GLY A 616 5.00 52.94 20.75
N PRO A 617 5.56 51.71 20.73
CA PRO A 617 6.67 51.33 21.61
C PRO A 617 7.94 52.16 21.44
N ILE A 618 8.28 52.46 20.20
CA ILE A 618 9.51 53.17 19.86
C ILE A 618 9.35 54.64 20.24
N GLU A 619 8.19 55.21 19.96
CA GLU A 619 7.80 56.57 20.32
C GLU A 619 7.76 56.74 21.84
N ALA A 620 7.17 55.79 22.58
CA ALA A 620 7.07 55.84 24.03
C ALA A 620 8.45 55.73 24.70
N TRP A 621 9.32 54.89 24.15
CA TRP A 621 10.71 54.80 24.60
C TRP A 621 11.48 56.09 24.31
N THR A 622 11.30 56.66 23.12
CA THR A 622 11.96 57.91 22.70
C THR A 622 11.49 59.09 23.56
N LEU A 623 10.18 59.23 23.78
CA LEU A 623 9.59 60.22 24.68
C LEU A 623 10.16 60.08 26.10
N ALA A 624 10.25 58.86 26.62
CA ALA A 624 10.83 58.62 27.94
C ALA A 624 12.31 59.02 28.01
N CYS A 625 13.09 58.84 26.93
CA CYS A 625 14.47 59.30 26.85
C CYS A 625 14.56 60.84 26.82
N GLU A 626 13.78 61.50 25.98
CA GLU A 626 13.75 62.97 25.89
C GLU A 626 13.30 63.61 27.20
N VAL A 627 12.25 63.07 27.83
CA VAL A 627 11.77 63.53 29.14
C VAL A 627 12.85 63.33 30.21
N ARG A 628 13.60 62.21 30.20
CA ARG A 628 14.74 62.02 31.13
C ARG A 628 15.80 63.11 30.95
N GLU A 629 16.19 63.41 29.72
CA GLU A 629 17.20 64.43 29.42
C GLU A 629 16.75 65.83 29.85
N GLN A 630 15.51 66.20 29.53
CA GLN A 630 14.94 67.49 29.92
C GLN A 630 14.79 67.62 31.45
N MET A 631 14.35 66.56 32.13
CA MET A 631 14.27 66.54 33.59
C MET A 631 15.65 66.62 34.25
N LEU A 632 16.67 65.96 33.69
CA LEU A 632 18.05 66.13 34.15
C LEU A 632 18.53 67.57 34.00
N GLY A 633 18.22 68.22 32.86
CA GLY A 633 18.50 69.63 32.63
C GLY A 633 17.83 70.54 33.67
N TYR A 634 16.55 70.31 33.95
CA TYR A 634 15.81 71.04 34.98
C TYR A 634 16.41 70.84 36.38
N LEU A 635 16.67 69.59 36.77
CA LEU A 635 17.25 69.27 38.09
C LEU A 635 18.60 69.96 38.26
N HIS A 636 19.43 69.98 37.21
CA HIS A 636 20.72 70.65 37.25
C HIS A 636 20.61 72.19 37.35
N GLN A 637 19.63 72.81 36.70
CA GLN A 637 19.49 74.27 36.69
C GLN A 637 18.78 74.82 37.94
N GLN A 638 17.71 74.16 38.39
CA GLN A 638 16.81 74.68 39.42
C GLN A 638 17.00 74.00 40.78
N GLN A 639 17.46 72.74 40.80
CA GLN A 639 17.56 71.92 42.02
C GLN A 639 18.92 71.24 42.19
N ASN A 640 20.00 71.84 41.67
CA ASN A 640 21.36 71.23 41.64
C ASN A 640 21.84 70.76 43.03
N LYS A 641 21.43 71.45 44.09
CA LYS A 641 21.79 71.16 45.48
C LYS A 641 21.21 69.83 45.98
N TYR A 642 20.17 69.30 45.33
CA TYR A 642 19.43 68.13 45.77
C TYR A 642 19.63 66.92 44.83
N LEU A 643 20.70 66.94 44.05
CA LEU A 643 21.18 65.74 43.37
C LEU A 643 21.76 64.75 44.39
N PRO A 644 21.69 63.43 44.15
CA PRO A 644 22.27 62.43 45.04
C PRO A 644 23.74 62.73 45.35
N THR A 645 24.05 62.94 46.63
CA THR A 645 25.41 63.21 47.11
C THR A 645 25.69 62.41 48.38
N GLU A 646 26.94 61.99 48.56
CA GLU A 646 27.39 61.41 49.83
C GLU A 646 27.71 62.53 50.83
N ARG A 647 27.15 62.43 52.04
CA ARG A 647 27.35 63.41 53.11
C ARG A 647 28.30 62.84 54.15
N PHE A 648 29.43 63.51 54.37
CA PHE A 648 30.38 63.18 55.43
C PHE A 648 30.34 64.26 56.50
N THR A 649 30.16 63.86 57.76
CA THR A 649 30.34 64.75 58.90
C THR A 649 31.77 64.60 59.42
N LEU A 650 32.63 65.56 59.10
CA LEU A 650 33.97 65.64 59.70
C LEU A 650 33.80 66.02 61.18
N THR A 651 34.05 65.06 62.07
CA THR A 651 34.07 65.32 63.51
C THR A 651 35.50 65.71 63.87
N GLU A 652 35.76 66.99 64.16
CA GLU A 652 37.05 67.39 64.73
C GLU A 652 37.16 66.79 66.13
N SER A 653 38.12 65.89 66.32
CA SER A 653 38.47 65.40 67.67
C SER A 653 39.11 66.56 68.44
N LEU A 654 38.36 67.10 69.40
CA LEU A 654 38.83 68.11 70.36
C LEU A 654 40.04 67.65 71.17
#